data_AF-A0A380S8G4-F1
#
_entry.id   AF-A0A380S8G4-F1
#
_cell.length_a   1.000
_cell.length_b   1.000
_cell.length_c   1.000
_cell.angle_alpha   90.00
_cell.angle_beta   90.00
_cell.angle_gamma   90.00
#
_symmetry.space_group_name_H-M   'P 1'
#
loop_
_entity.id
_entity.type
_entity.pdbx_description
1 polymer ?
#
loop_
_entity_poly.entity_id
_entity_poly.type
_entity_poly.pdbx_seq_one_letter_code
_entity_poly.pdbx_strand_id
1 'polypeptide(L)'
;MFWEFLGNRKTCLKSIVLALSASCTLLLIGCGNSGSDAAGIFIETNTGNKVLIETNTGSGMARVMVIVDDLQISEGDTLQLSRTVRDTVGDTIFTTTEYLEEIADNADIVMGYVTINNVPVQNYDTLTIVPVKGNAISIALNLDTEDGETYRIDDKGVTTIMVKETKRFYSSDYPEDSTKNKINQVFFDTKSFGLKGESFISCNCKKEVFRGDSLIVYDAGFGLRVEPYETDMGIAYFAIFDSDLDLTLQGGKICDSILVKTDGSKKTIPIHFELGNCPNYLIDSTGAKCVDISEKEVTEGNARAYFDFRDLDRKIGDTLKIKTVLDRTLKNNTVYSTFGVIKHVLDSTDAANGLIKLENMPEAPEGPWSVFITDEGMFWAEFPLKKDETVFAFASNYTNVSEISVKLPDGFEDLSSADETFKDMPLPIRLEKPAARPCLVDANRNVIALEKSDGDSLLYWGRLDQVNFSADGSLNFDLLDSCYRDKGPEVELSRRTLHLDNEKVSDAAFAKFKSSEMRAALGGALWTDYTDTWMLVNDFDPFTENGRLMSASIWIKGDSVSQATLPEGKSYTRLLSCKKDSVGFILQQHANQAGVNLRLDTRANGKGVYNSTYGNARILDGDWHNYSFTIRGDSVFTYADGVKIEVAKFDSGLGFSACKNPAIGYERNFVGGMDEIFFFDGTQSVNWMRLFYALQKRILDKNQD
;
A
#
# COMPACT_ATOMS: atom_id res chain seq x y z
N MET A 1 61.55 21.72 -8.17
CA MET A 1 61.75 22.33 -6.83
C MET A 1 61.54 21.20 -5.84
N PHE A 2 62.57 20.73 -5.12
CA PHE A 2 63.16 21.36 -3.92
C PHE A 2 62.11 21.54 -2.80
N TRP A 3 62.23 21.02 -1.57
CA TRP A 3 63.24 20.15 -0.90
C TRP A 3 62.72 19.77 0.52
N GLU A 4 63.10 18.72 1.27
CA GLU A 4 63.69 17.38 1.02
C GLU A 4 63.58 16.48 2.31
N PHE A 5 64.40 15.42 2.43
CA PHE A 5 64.73 14.61 3.63
C PHE A 5 63.75 13.58 4.26
N LEU A 6 64.15 12.30 4.11
CA LEU A 6 64.15 11.17 5.06
C LEU A 6 62.96 10.88 6.01
N GLY A 7 62.31 9.72 5.77
CA GLY A 7 61.45 8.99 6.73
C GLY A 7 61.04 7.63 6.15
N ASN A 8 61.73 6.54 6.50
CA ASN A 8 61.86 5.38 5.60
C ASN A 8 60.77 4.27 5.78
N ARG A 9 60.00 4.02 4.70
CA ARG A 9 59.39 2.73 4.27
C ARG A 9 58.23 2.10 5.09
N LYS A 10 57.52 1.20 4.39
CA LYS A 10 56.26 0.54 4.77
C LYS A 10 56.43 -0.97 5.02
N THR A 11 55.40 -1.54 5.66
CA THR A 11 54.85 -2.92 5.51
C THR A 11 55.60 -4.14 6.09
N CYS A 12 54.77 -5.14 6.45
CA CYS A 12 55.06 -6.46 7.05
C CYS A 12 55.52 -6.43 8.53
N LEU A 13 54.82 -7.09 9.46
CA LEU A 13 54.85 -8.54 9.76
C LEU A 13 56.29 -9.01 10.05
N LYS A 14 56.63 -9.16 11.34
CA LYS A 14 56.46 -10.36 12.19
C LYS A 14 57.49 -11.45 11.88
N SER A 15 58.11 -11.95 12.95
CA SER A 15 59.06 -13.08 12.93
C SER A 15 60.40 -12.72 12.24
N ILE A 16 61.49 -13.49 12.33
CA ILE A 16 61.64 -14.85 12.84
C ILE A 16 63.09 -15.11 13.33
N VAL A 17 63.25 -15.86 14.43
CA VAL A 17 64.30 -16.87 14.66
C VAL A 17 63.58 -17.94 15.49
N LEU A 18 63.09 -19.04 14.91
CA LEU A 18 63.80 -20.21 14.36
C LEU A 18 64.64 -20.97 15.40
N ALA A 19 64.74 -22.29 15.39
CA ALA A 19 63.83 -23.31 14.84
C ALA A 19 64.30 -24.68 15.37
N LEU A 20 63.46 -25.39 16.12
CA LEU A 20 63.64 -26.79 16.52
C LEU A 20 62.28 -27.29 17.04
N SER A 21 61.54 -28.17 16.37
CA SER A 21 61.71 -28.69 15.01
C SER A 21 60.36 -29.09 14.40
N ALA A 22 59.97 -28.47 13.29
CA ALA A 22 58.80 -28.87 12.51
C ALA A 22 59.12 -30.07 11.60
N SER A 23 59.58 -31.18 12.18
CA SER A 23 59.98 -32.38 11.44
C SER A 23 60.05 -33.66 12.30
N CYS A 24 58.91 -34.07 12.87
CA CYS A 24 58.70 -35.48 13.22
C CYS A 24 57.29 -35.90 12.83
N THR A 25 57.05 -35.97 11.52
CA THR A 25 55.78 -36.44 10.96
C THR A 25 55.65 -37.94 11.22
N LEU A 26 54.90 -38.31 12.26
CA LEU A 26 54.46 -39.69 12.48
C LEU A 26 52.97 -39.73 12.75
N LEU A 27 52.23 -39.97 11.67
CA LEU A 27 50.88 -40.51 11.71
C LEU A 27 50.85 -41.78 12.55
N LEU A 28 50.03 -41.82 13.59
CA LEU A 28 49.33 -43.04 13.98
C LEU A 28 47.86 -42.70 14.27
N ILE A 29 46.97 -43.47 13.66
CA ILE A 29 45.51 -43.32 13.74
C ILE A 29 44.99 -44.46 14.63
N GLY A 30 44.16 -44.12 15.62
CA GLY A 30 43.48 -45.09 16.48
C GLY A 30 44.36 -45.64 17.61
N CYS A 31 43.79 -46.21 18.68
CA CYS A 31 42.37 -46.46 18.96
C CYS A 31 42.05 -46.33 20.45
N GLY A 32 40.80 -45.95 20.75
CA GLY A 32 39.97 -46.65 21.75
C GLY A 32 40.28 -46.51 23.25
N ASN A 33 39.38 -45.79 23.91
CA ASN A 33 38.84 -46.03 25.26
C ASN A 33 39.62 -45.56 26.51
N SER A 34 38.80 -45.06 27.45
CA SER A 34 38.99 -44.95 28.92
C SER A 34 40.16 -44.12 29.46
N GLY A 35 39.82 -43.05 30.20
CA GLY A 35 40.73 -42.27 31.04
C GLY A 35 41.04 -40.88 30.48
N SER A 36 40.29 -39.87 30.92
CA SER A 36 40.56 -38.45 30.63
C SER A 36 41.05 -37.73 31.89
N ASP A 37 42.19 -38.15 32.42
CA ASP A 37 42.90 -37.40 33.45
C ASP A 37 43.51 -36.14 32.82
N ALA A 38 43.04 -34.96 33.24
CA ALA A 38 43.57 -33.68 32.78
C ALA A 38 44.78 -33.26 33.65
N ALA A 39 45.96 -33.13 33.03
CA ALA A 39 47.16 -32.66 33.71
C ALA A 39 47.26 -31.13 33.67
N GLY A 40 46.91 -30.47 34.78
CA GLY A 40 47.06 -29.02 34.96
C GLY A 40 48.53 -28.58 35.13
N ILE A 41 48.81 -27.30 34.88
CA ILE A 41 50.14 -26.68 35.08
C ILE A 41 50.04 -25.68 36.23
N PHE A 42 50.83 -25.89 37.29
CA PHE A 42 50.99 -24.93 38.38
C PHE A 42 52.12 -23.92 38.09
N ILE A 43 51.87 -22.65 38.43
CA ILE A 43 52.89 -21.61 38.54
C ILE A 43 52.78 -21.00 39.94
N GLU A 44 53.79 -21.21 40.78
CA GLU A 44 53.85 -20.56 42.09
C GLU A 44 54.45 -19.15 41.96
N THR A 45 53.93 -18.22 42.76
CA THR A 45 54.50 -16.87 42.93
C THR A 45 54.96 -16.69 44.38
N ASN A 46 56.04 -15.92 44.58
CA ASN A 46 56.73 -15.78 45.87
C ASN A 46 55.94 -15.01 46.96
N THR A 47 54.63 -14.80 46.79
CA THR A 47 53.73 -14.19 47.79
C THR A 47 52.80 -15.19 48.47
N GLY A 48 52.79 -16.46 48.05
CA GLY A 48 51.96 -17.52 48.64
C GLY A 48 50.59 -17.71 47.97
N ASN A 49 50.13 -16.74 47.16
CA ASN A 49 48.93 -16.91 46.35
C ASN A 49 49.23 -17.81 45.14
N LYS A 50 48.47 -18.90 45.00
CA LYS A 50 48.42 -19.72 43.78
C LYS A 50 47.25 -19.25 42.93
N VAL A 51 47.53 -18.82 41.70
CA VAL A 51 46.51 -18.52 40.70
C VAL A 51 46.37 -19.72 39.79
N LEU A 52 45.21 -20.38 39.81
CA LEU A 52 44.93 -21.49 38.91
C LEU A 52 44.59 -20.92 37.52
N ILE A 53 45.43 -21.19 36.51
CA ILE A 53 45.13 -20.90 35.10
C ILE A 53 44.85 -22.21 34.38
N GLU A 54 43.72 -22.82 34.68
CA GLU A 54 43.18 -23.90 33.85
C GLU A 54 42.56 -23.31 32.59
N THR A 55 43.13 -23.62 31.43
CA THR A 55 42.40 -23.52 30.16
C THR A 55 41.40 -24.68 30.08
N ASN A 56 40.33 -24.59 30.87
CA ASN A 56 39.38 -25.69 31.02
C ASN A 56 38.44 -25.76 29.80
N THR A 57 38.76 -26.65 28.85
CA THR A 57 38.05 -26.80 27.58
C THR A 57 37.02 -27.93 27.59
N GLY A 58 36.39 -28.20 28.74
CA GLY A 58 35.44 -29.31 28.86
C GLY A 58 34.64 -29.46 30.17
N SER A 59 34.83 -28.61 31.18
CA SER A 59 33.93 -28.54 32.34
C SER A 59 32.69 -27.69 32.06
N GLY A 60 31.58 -28.03 32.72
CA GLY A 60 30.40 -27.18 32.74
C GLY A 60 30.60 -25.86 33.49
N MET A 61 29.65 -24.93 33.31
CA MET A 61 29.66 -23.59 33.89
C MET A 61 28.29 -23.22 34.48
N ALA A 62 28.31 -22.73 35.72
CA ALA A 62 27.14 -22.20 36.43
C ALA A 62 27.15 -20.66 36.48
N ARG A 63 26.02 -20.08 36.91
CA ARG A 63 25.89 -18.67 37.29
C ARG A 63 25.57 -18.55 38.79
N VAL A 64 26.23 -17.63 39.49
CA VAL A 64 25.94 -17.33 40.90
C VAL A 64 25.50 -15.87 41.03
N MET A 65 24.38 -15.65 41.70
CA MET A 65 23.73 -14.36 41.90
C MET A 65 23.65 -14.05 43.40
N VAL A 66 24.29 -12.97 43.84
CA VAL A 66 24.43 -12.62 45.25
C VAL A 66 23.56 -11.40 45.55
N ILE A 67 22.59 -11.54 46.45
CA ILE A 67 21.58 -10.49 46.69
C ILE A 67 22.18 -9.32 47.48
N VAL A 68 21.99 -8.10 46.98
CA VAL A 68 22.59 -6.86 47.51
C VAL A 68 21.94 -6.44 48.83
N ASP A 69 20.61 -6.34 48.89
CA ASP A 69 19.90 -5.85 50.07
C ASP A 69 20.03 -6.80 51.27
N ASP A 70 19.84 -8.11 51.03
CA ASP A 70 19.90 -9.17 52.06
C ASP A 70 21.30 -9.24 52.71
N LEU A 71 22.37 -8.83 51.99
CA LEU A 71 23.78 -8.91 52.43
C LEU A 71 24.48 -7.55 52.59
N GLN A 72 23.77 -6.44 52.41
CA GLN A 72 24.22 -5.05 52.58
C GLN A 72 25.44 -4.64 51.72
N ILE A 73 25.49 -5.12 50.48
CA ILE A 73 26.57 -4.84 49.51
C ILE A 73 26.49 -3.38 49.01
N SER A 74 27.65 -2.74 48.79
CA SER A 74 27.76 -1.37 48.27
C SER A 74 28.58 -1.30 46.98
N GLU A 75 28.42 -0.21 46.20
CA GLU A 75 29.19 0.04 44.97
C GLU A 75 30.71 0.07 45.26
N GLY A 76 31.44 -0.78 44.56
CA GLY A 76 32.89 -0.99 44.68
C GLY A 76 33.31 -2.11 45.64
N ASP A 77 32.39 -2.73 46.37
CA ASP A 77 32.70 -3.87 47.25
C ASP A 77 33.09 -5.09 46.41
N THR A 78 34.08 -5.86 46.87
CA THR A 78 34.59 -7.05 46.15
C THR A 78 34.02 -8.33 46.74
N LEU A 79 33.43 -9.18 45.91
CA LEU A 79 32.86 -10.47 46.27
C LEU A 79 33.85 -11.58 45.91
N GLN A 80 34.24 -12.40 46.88
CA GLN A 80 35.17 -13.51 46.73
C GLN A 80 34.45 -14.85 46.97
N LEU A 81 34.02 -15.51 45.90
CA LEU A 81 33.41 -16.85 45.97
C LEU A 81 34.52 -17.91 46.03
N SER A 82 34.61 -18.63 47.14
CA SER A 82 35.80 -19.38 47.55
C SER A 82 35.55 -20.88 47.75
N ARG A 83 36.59 -21.69 47.51
CA ARG A 83 36.64 -23.13 47.78
C ARG A 83 37.91 -23.50 48.55
N THR A 84 37.80 -24.37 49.55
CA THR A 84 38.98 -24.96 50.23
C THR A 84 39.35 -26.29 49.58
N VAL A 85 40.33 -26.25 48.68
CA VAL A 85 40.96 -27.46 48.15
C VAL A 85 41.77 -28.13 49.26
N ARG A 86 41.50 -29.42 49.52
CA ARG A 86 42.28 -30.26 50.44
C ARG A 86 43.13 -31.23 49.64
N ASP A 87 44.44 -31.12 49.77
CA ASP A 87 45.41 -32.11 49.29
C ASP A 87 45.99 -32.89 50.48
N THR A 88 46.27 -34.17 50.30
CA THR A 88 46.80 -35.08 51.33
C THR A 88 48.03 -35.80 50.82
N VAL A 89 49.19 -35.18 51.02
CA VAL A 89 50.49 -35.76 50.65
C VAL A 89 51.06 -36.48 51.87
N GLY A 90 50.64 -37.74 52.03
CA GLY A 90 50.90 -38.54 53.25
C GLY A 90 50.05 -38.06 54.44
N ASP A 91 50.61 -38.11 55.65
CA ASP A 91 49.90 -37.74 56.89
C ASP A 91 49.68 -36.22 57.07
N THR A 92 50.02 -35.39 56.07
CA THR A 92 49.88 -33.92 56.13
C THR A 92 48.77 -33.45 55.19
N ILE A 93 47.77 -32.78 55.79
CA ILE A 93 46.68 -32.12 55.06
C ILE A 93 47.13 -30.71 54.69
N PHE A 94 47.15 -30.40 53.40
CA PHE A 94 47.33 -29.06 52.88
C PHE A 94 45.96 -28.48 52.49
N THR A 95 45.61 -27.34 53.07
CA THR A 95 44.40 -26.58 52.72
C THR A 95 44.80 -25.35 51.90
N THR A 96 44.36 -25.28 50.64
CA THR A 96 44.52 -24.09 49.80
C THR A 96 43.14 -23.52 49.53
N THR A 97 42.93 -22.23 49.83
CA THR A 97 41.72 -21.53 49.44
C THR A 97 41.94 -20.88 48.08
N GLU A 98 41.09 -21.23 47.12
CA GLU A 98 41.01 -20.60 45.80
C GLU A 98 39.70 -19.83 45.70
N TYR A 99 39.66 -18.72 44.95
CA TYR A 99 38.46 -17.88 44.84
C TYR A 99 38.30 -17.25 43.45
N LEU A 100 37.05 -16.92 43.12
CA LEU A 100 36.66 -16.04 42.02
C LEU A 100 36.32 -14.66 42.60
N GLU A 101 36.79 -13.58 41.97
CA GLU A 101 36.48 -12.21 42.36
C GLU A 101 35.51 -11.56 41.37
N GLU A 102 34.52 -10.84 41.89
CA GLU A 102 33.71 -9.88 41.13
C GLU A 102 33.59 -8.58 41.94
N ILE A 103 33.53 -7.43 41.27
CA ILE A 103 33.43 -6.11 41.93
C ILE A 103 32.05 -5.54 41.66
N ALA A 104 31.25 -5.35 42.71
CA ALA A 104 29.88 -4.85 42.61
C ALA A 104 29.87 -3.44 42.00
N ASP A 105 29.25 -3.26 40.84
CA ASP A 105 29.12 -1.95 40.20
C ASP A 105 27.75 -1.29 40.48
N ASN A 106 27.57 -0.05 40.05
CA ASN A 106 26.32 0.69 40.25
C ASN A 106 25.11 -0.01 39.61
N ALA A 107 25.29 -0.73 38.50
CA ALA A 107 24.22 -1.51 37.89
C ALA A 107 23.84 -2.73 38.74
N ASP A 108 24.79 -3.46 39.33
CA ASP A 108 24.50 -4.55 40.27
C ASP A 108 23.67 -4.08 41.47
N ILE A 109 24.09 -2.97 42.10
CA ILE A 109 23.35 -2.36 43.23
C ILE A 109 21.93 -1.95 42.82
N VAL A 110 21.76 -1.40 41.61
CA VAL A 110 20.46 -0.98 41.06
C VAL A 110 19.60 -2.18 40.61
N MET A 111 20.20 -3.32 40.27
CA MET A 111 19.49 -4.59 40.01
C MET A 111 19.12 -5.34 41.29
N GLY A 112 19.76 -5.03 42.42
CA GLY A 112 19.57 -5.70 43.71
C GLY A 112 20.35 -7.01 43.83
N TYR A 113 21.26 -7.32 42.90
CA TYR A 113 22.13 -8.49 42.94
C TYR A 113 23.41 -8.30 42.12
N VAL A 114 24.51 -8.89 42.59
CA VAL A 114 25.79 -9.00 41.85
C VAL A 114 25.84 -10.36 41.15
N THR A 115 26.35 -10.43 39.91
CA THR A 115 26.38 -11.69 39.13
C THR A 115 27.80 -12.19 38.84
N ILE A 116 28.21 -13.23 39.56
CA ILE A 116 29.45 -13.97 39.25
C ILE A 116 29.12 -14.96 38.11
N ASN A 117 29.65 -14.68 36.92
CA ASN A 117 29.42 -15.45 35.70
C ASN A 117 30.56 -16.44 35.42
N ASN A 118 30.25 -17.54 34.73
CA ASN A 118 31.22 -18.60 34.38
C ASN A 118 31.88 -19.23 35.61
N VAL A 119 31.08 -19.58 36.62
CA VAL A 119 31.55 -20.30 37.82
C VAL A 119 31.72 -21.79 37.46
N PRO A 120 32.93 -22.36 37.54
CA PRO A 120 33.14 -23.78 37.23
C PRO A 120 32.27 -24.74 38.07
N VAL A 121 31.90 -25.87 37.49
CA VAL A 121 31.16 -26.98 38.14
C VAL A 121 32.01 -27.65 39.22
N GLN A 122 31.86 -27.22 40.47
CA GLN A 122 32.70 -27.50 41.64
C GLN A 122 31.96 -27.22 42.96
N ASN A 123 32.55 -27.62 44.09
CA ASN A 123 32.06 -27.29 45.43
C ASN A 123 32.71 -26.00 45.97
N TYR A 124 31.89 -25.08 46.49
CA TYR A 124 32.28 -23.79 47.09
C TYR A 124 31.75 -23.68 48.53
N ASP A 125 32.60 -23.24 49.44
CA ASP A 125 32.39 -23.29 50.89
C ASP A 125 32.27 -21.93 51.57
N THR A 126 32.64 -20.84 50.89
CA THR A 126 32.64 -19.49 51.49
C THR A 126 32.36 -18.42 50.44
N LEU A 127 31.47 -17.48 50.72
CA LEU A 127 31.42 -16.18 50.04
C LEU A 127 32.00 -15.13 51.01
N THR A 128 33.02 -14.39 50.60
CA THR A 128 33.52 -13.24 51.37
C THR A 128 33.23 -11.94 50.64
N ILE A 129 32.48 -11.05 51.27
CA ILE A 129 32.28 -9.67 50.82
C ILE A 129 33.38 -8.82 51.48
N VAL A 130 34.14 -8.07 50.69
CA VAL A 130 35.23 -7.19 51.12
C VAL A 130 34.83 -5.74 50.83
N PRO A 131 34.31 -5.00 51.84
CA PRO A 131 33.79 -3.67 51.58
C PRO A 131 34.88 -2.63 51.30
N VAL A 132 34.58 -1.63 50.47
CA VAL A 132 35.48 -0.47 50.18
C VAL A 132 35.91 0.22 51.47
N LYS A 133 35.05 0.21 52.50
CA LYS A 133 35.31 0.75 53.85
C LYS A 133 34.64 -0.11 54.93
N GLY A 134 35.31 -1.16 55.38
CA GLY A 134 34.80 -1.99 56.47
C GLY A 134 35.77 -3.08 56.90
N ASN A 135 35.25 -4.04 57.66
CA ASN A 135 35.85 -5.36 57.79
C ASN A 135 35.16 -6.28 56.76
N ALA A 136 35.88 -7.28 56.24
CA ALA A 136 35.28 -8.30 55.38
C ALA A 136 34.24 -9.15 56.13
N ILE A 137 33.20 -9.58 55.42
CA ILE A 137 32.11 -10.41 55.92
C ILE A 137 32.17 -11.74 55.18
N SER A 138 32.49 -12.83 55.89
CA SER A 138 32.53 -14.18 55.32
C SER A 138 31.29 -14.99 55.72
N ILE A 139 30.62 -15.54 54.71
CA ILE A 139 29.41 -16.35 54.80
C ILE A 139 29.78 -17.78 54.42
N ALA A 140 29.54 -18.74 55.31
CA ALA A 140 29.76 -20.15 55.00
C ALA A 140 28.67 -20.66 54.05
N LEU A 141 29.09 -21.35 52.99
CA LEU A 141 28.23 -21.92 51.96
C LEU A 141 28.23 -23.45 52.02
N ASN A 142 27.27 -24.05 51.33
CA ASN A 142 27.31 -25.43 50.86
C ASN A 142 26.80 -25.44 49.43
N LEU A 143 27.60 -24.87 48.52
CA LEU A 143 27.25 -24.69 47.11
C LEU A 143 27.97 -25.75 46.28
N ASP A 144 27.21 -26.69 45.70
CA ASP A 144 27.69 -27.65 44.70
C ASP A 144 27.11 -27.19 43.34
N THR A 145 27.95 -26.70 42.42
CA THR A 145 27.49 -26.15 41.13
C THR A 145 27.35 -27.23 40.05
N GLU A 146 26.21 -27.25 39.36
CA GLU A 146 25.92 -28.09 38.20
C GLU A 146 25.94 -27.28 36.88
N ASP A 147 26.08 -27.95 35.73
CA ASP A 147 26.28 -27.29 34.43
C ASP A 147 25.00 -26.59 33.93
N GLY A 148 25.11 -25.31 33.59
CA GLY A 148 23.99 -24.47 33.15
C GLY A 148 23.04 -24.01 34.26
N GLU A 149 23.18 -24.54 35.48
CA GLU A 149 22.33 -24.17 36.61
C GLU A 149 22.69 -22.79 37.18
N THR A 150 21.71 -22.17 37.83
CA THR A 150 21.86 -20.83 38.44
C THR A 150 21.53 -20.88 39.93
N TYR A 151 22.33 -20.19 40.73
CA TYR A 151 22.26 -20.22 42.20
C TYR A 151 22.10 -18.81 42.76
N ARG A 152 21.19 -18.65 43.73
CA ARG A 152 20.99 -17.46 44.56
C ARG A 152 21.75 -17.63 45.88
N ILE A 153 22.43 -16.58 46.33
CA ILE A 153 23.00 -16.47 47.68
C ILE A 153 22.40 -15.25 48.39
N ASP A 154 21.82 -15.46 49.58
CA ASP A 154 21.22 -14.43 50.44
C ASP A 154 21.49 -14.68 51.94
N ASP A 155 20.82 -13.96 52.83
CA ASP A 155 20.92 -14.07 54.29
C ASP A 155 20.51 -15.45 54.86
N LYS A 156 19.83 -16.29 54.06
CA LYS A 156 19.40 -17.65 54.42
C LYS A 156 20.34 -18.72 53.83
N GLY A 157 21.27 -18.33 52.97
CA GLY A 157 22.29 -19.20 52.37
C GLY A 157 22.11 -19.40 50.87
N VAL A 158 22.29 -20.64 50.40
CA VAL A 158 22.34 -21.01 48.98
C VAL A 158 21.03 -21.66 48.55
N THR A 159 20.46 -21.19 47.43
CA THR A 159 19.27 -21.80 46.79
C THR A 159 19.46 -21.89 45.28
N THR A 160 19.31 -23.07 44.69
CA THR A 160 19.25 -23.24 43.22
C THR A 160 17.95 -22.61 42.69
N ILE A 161 18.03 -21.79 41.64
CA ILE A 161 16.89 -21.07 41.08
C ILE A 161 16.65 -21.49 39.62
N MET A 162 15.39 -21.79 39.28
CA MET A 162 15.05 -22.06 37.88
C MET A 162 15.02 -20.75 37.07
N VAL A 163 15.87 -20.67 36.05
CA VAL A 163 15.78 -19.61 35.03
C VAL A 163 14.65 -19.93 34.06
N LYS A 164 13.68 -19.03 33.99
CA LYS A 164 12.52 -19.10 33.08
C LYS A 164 12.64 -17.98 32.05
N GLU A 165 13.17 -18.32 30.89
CA GLU A 165 13.09 -17.45 29.72
C GLU A 165 11.65 -17.40 29.18
N THR A 166 11.30 -16.29 28.53
CA THR A 166 10.00 -16.01 27.89
C THR A 166 8.81 -15.75 28.83
N LYS A 167 8.70 -14.49 29.25
CA LYS A 167 7.43 -13.76 29.24
C LYS A 167 7.59 -12.50 28.39
N ARG A 168 6.56 -12.11 27.62
CA ARG A 168 6.40 -10.69 27.25
C ARG A 168 6.10 -9.90 28.52
N PHE A 169 6.41 -8.61 28.56
CA PHE A 169 5.84 -7.75 29.58
C PHE A 169 4.31 -7.76 29.48
N TYR A 170 3.64 -7.77 30.62
CA TYR A 170 2.19 -7.66 30.78
C TYR A 170 1.93 -6.77 32.00
N SER A 171 0.99 -5.83 31.89
CA SER A 171 0.67 -4.87 32.96
C SER A 171 0.10 -5.53 34.22
N SER A 172 -0.67 -6.62 34.05
CA SER A 172 -1.34 -7.38 35.11
C SER A 172 -0.42 -8.13 36.08
N ASP A 173 0.89 -8.15 35.83
CA ASP A 173 1.89 -8.79 36.70
C ASP A 173 2.37 -7.89 37.86
N TYR A 174 1.92 -6.63 37.97
CA TYR A 174 2.30 -5.67 39.03
C TYR A 174 1.10 -5.20 39.90
N PRO A 175 1.31 -4.79 41.18
CA PRO A 175 0.26 -4.18 42.00
C PRO A 175 -0.21 -2.81 41.47
N GLU A 176 -1.50 -2.50 41.66
CA GLU A 176 -2.20 -1.33 41.09
C GLU A 176 -1.66 0.05 41.54
N ASP A 177 -0.83 0.10 42.59
CA ASP A 177 -0.29 1.34 43.19
C ASP A 177 0.81 2.04 42.33
N SER A 178 1.12 1.50 41.14
CA SER A 178 2.27 1.91 40.30
C SER A 178 2.11 3.25 39.56
N THR A 179 0.96 3.91 39.70
CA THR A 179 0.49 5.07 38.90
C THR A 179 1.42 6.29 38.80
N LYS A 180 2.50 6.36 39.59
CA LYS A 180 3.42 7.52 39.68
C LYS A 180 4.59 7.51 38.69
N ASN A 181 4.94 6.35 38.11
CA ASN A 181 6.15 6.19 37.30
C ASN A 181 5.86 5.81 35.82
N LYS A 182 4.80 6.35 35.22
CA LYS A 182 4.44 6.08 33.81
C LYS A 182 5.02 7.13 32.87
N ILE A 183 5.55 6.68 31.73
CA ILE A 183 5.86 7.52 30.58
C ILE A 183 4.61 7.56 29.69
N ASN A 184 4.10 8.74 29.39
CA ASN A 184 2.88 8.94 28.61
C ASN A 184 3.17 9.03 27.11
N GLN A 185 4.23 9.76 26.71
CA GLN A 185 4.57 10.01 25.31
C GLN A 185 6.09 10.07 25.10
N VAL A 186 6.54 9.58 23.94
CA VAL A 186 7.93 9.68 23.49
C VAL A 186 7.96 10.29 22.09
N PHE A 187 8.92 11.18 21.86
CA PHE A 187 9.18 11.82 20.57
C PHE A 187 10.60 11.53 20.11
N PHE A 188 10.85 11.60 18.80
CA PHE A 188 12.19 11.48 18.22
C PHE A 188 12.52 12.72 17.37
N ASP A 189 13.63 13.40 17.65
CA ASP A 189 14.15 14.51 16.84
C ASP A 189 14.81 13.95 15.56
N THR A 190 14.00 13.75 14.53
CA THR A 190 14.40 13.09 13.27
C THR A 190 15.49 13.89 12.55
N LYS A 191 15.50 15.21 12.72
CA LYS A 191 16.52 16.12 12.19
C LYS A 191 17.88 15.93 12.90
N SER A 192 17.90 15.71 14.22
CA SER A 192 19.13 15.42 14.97
C SER A 192 19.77 14.08 14.61
N PHE A 193 18.95 13.07 14.26
CA PHE A 193 19.43 11.76 13.81
C PHE A 193 19.81 11.75 12.31
N GLY A 194 19.38 12.76 11.54
CA GLY A 194 19.56 12.81 10.09
C GLY A 194 18.73 11.78 9.34
N LEU A 195 17.54 11.42 9.86
CA LEU A 195 16.62 10.50 9.18
C LEU A 195 16.12 11.12 7.87
N LYS A 196 15.87 10.27 6.87
CA LYS A 196 15.31 10.65 5.56
C LYS A 196 14.50 9.50 5.01
N GLY A 197 13.32 9.80 4.47
CA GLY A 197 12.41 8.78 3.97
C GLY A 197 12.09 7.73 5.04
N GLU A 198 11.85 6.49 4.61
CA GLU A 198 11.61 5.36 5.53
C GLU A 198 12.87 5.03 6.35
N SER A 199 12.84 5.31 7.65
CA SER A 199 13.95 5.05 8.57
C SER A 199 13.54 4.10 9.70
N PHE A 200 14.48 3.34 10.26
CA PHE A 200 14.19 2.34 11.30
C PHE A 200 14.94 2.60 12.61
N ILE A 201 14.22 2.50 13.74
CA ILE A 201 14.76 2.61 15.10
C ILE A 201 14.36 1.36 15.89
N SER A 202 15.24 0.79 16.70
CA SER A 202 14.90 -0.35 17.57
C SER A 202 15.57 -0.32 18.94
N CYS A 203 14.85 -0.69 20.00
CA CYS A 203 15.46 -1.19 21.23
C CYS A 203 15.74 -2.68 21.12
N ASN A 204 16.79 -3.14 21.81
CA ASN A 204 16.80 -4.48 22.40
C ASN A 204 16.86 -4.31 23.92
N CYS A 205 15.76 -4.63 24.60
CA CYS A 205 15.51 -4.31 26.00
C CYS A 205 15.43 -5.64 26.78
N LYS A 206 16.41 -5.95 27.64
CA LYS A 206 16.41 -7.17 28.47
C LYS A 206 16.37 -6.83 29.96
N LYS A 207 15.57 -7.56 30.73
CA LYS A 207 15.51 -7.44 32.20
C LYS A 207 15.29 -8.81 32.84
N GLU A 208 16.06 -9.13 33.87
CA GLU A 208 15.84 -10.31 34.71
C GLU A 208 15.16 -9.88 36.02
N VAL A 209 14.23 -10.68 36.56
CA VAL A 209 13.51 -10.38 37.81
C VAL A 209 13.22 -11.66 38.60
N PHE A 210 13.49 -11.64 39.90
CA PHE A 210 13.14 -12.75 40.81
C PHE A 210 11.64 -12.80 41.13
N ARG A 211 11.06 -14.02 41.17
CA ARG A 211 9.74 -14.30 41.75
C ARG A 211 9.79 -15.60 42.55
N GLY A 212 10.06 -15.48 43.85
CA GLY A 212 10.43 -16.64 44.68
C GLY A 212 11.69 -17.31 44.11
N ASP A 213 11.69 -18.63 44.09
CA ASP A 213 12.82 -19.47 43.68
C ASP A 213 12.95 -19.60 42.13
N SER A 214 12.66 -18.51 41.41
CA SER A 214 12.72 -18.46 39.95
C SER A 214 13.18 -17.09 39.47
N LEU A 215 14.16 -17.10 38.57
CA LEU A 215 14.55 -15.92 37.79
C LEU A 215 13.72 -15.90 36.51
N ILE A 216 13.04 -14.79 36.23
CA ILE A 216 12.27 -14.62 34.98
C ILE A 216 13.02 -13.63 34.09
N VAL A 217 13.37 -14.07 32.88
CA VAL A 217 14.04 -13.24 31.87
C VAL A 217 13.00 -12.70 30.89
N TYR A 218 12.85 -11.38 30.88
CA TYR A 218 12.00 -10.65 29.95
C TYR A 218 12.85 -10.07 28.80
N ASP A 219 12.38 -10.26 27.58
CA ASP A 219 12.93 -9.66 26.36
C ASP A 219 11.83 -8.81 25.70
N ALA A 220 12.14 -7.54 25.48
CA ALA A 220 11.21 -6.51 25.04
C ALA A 220 11.78 -5.67 23.87
N GLY A 221 12.28 -6.35 22.83
CA GLY A 221 12.61 -5.67 21.57
C GLY A 221 11.40 -4.99 20.94
N PHE A 222 11.49 -3.67 20.68
CA PHE A 222 10.55 -2.92 19.86
C PHE A 222 11.24 -2.29 18.65
N GLY A 223 10.54 -2.20 17.53
CA GLY A 223 11.02 -1.62 16.28
C GLY A 223 10.01 -0.65 15.68
N LEU A 224 10.46 0.56 15.34
CA LEU A 224 9.68 1.63 14.74
C LEU A 224 10.15 1.87 13.30
N ARG A 225 9.20 1.96 12.37
CA ARG A 225 9.37 2.59 11.05
C ARG A 225 8.94 4.05 11.20
N VAL A 226 9.82 4.97 10.81
CA VAL A 226 9.53 6.41 10.74
C VAL A 226 9.21 6.72 9.29
N GLU A 227 8.02 7.27 9.04
CA GLU A 227 7.52 7.58 7.70
C GLU A 227 8.05 8.93 7.20
N PRO A 228 8.11 9.16 5.87
CA PRO A 228 8.74 10.35 5.29
C PRO A 228 8.24 11.69 5.86
N TYR A 229 6.91 11.87 6.01
CA TYR A 229 6.30 13.12 6.49
C TYR A 229 6.73 13.49 7.93
N GLU A 230 7.07 12.51 8.78
CA GLU A 230 7.63 12.79 10.11
C GLU A 230 9.08 13.26 10.07
N THR A 231 9.81 12.96 8.99
CA THR A 231 11.17 13.49 8.77
C THR A 231 11.14 14.97 8.37
N ASP A 232 10.13 15.38 7.59
CA ASP A 232 9.95 16.78 7.15
C ASP A 232 9.43 17.69 8.29
N MET A 233 8.45 17.25 9.09
CA MET A 233 8.10 17.90 10.36
C MET A 233 9.33 18.05 11.27
N GLY A 234 10.14 16.99 11.38
CA GLY A 234 11.39 16.99 12.15
C GLY A 234 11.30 16.42 13.57
N ILE A 235 10.08 16.11 14.01
CA ILE A 235 9.82 15.44 15.28
C ILE A 235 8.79 14.34 15.01
N ALA A 236 9.24 13.09 15.03
CA ALA A 236 8.37 11.92 14.97
C ALA A 236 7.71 11.66 16.32
N TYR A 237 6.50 11.11 16.32
CA TYR A 237 5.75 10.77 17.54
C TYR A 237 5.64 9.26 17.73
N PHE A 238 6.09 8.79 18.88
CA PHE A 238 5.93 7.42 19.32
C PHE A 238 4.88 7.35 20.43
N ALA A 239 3.64 7.06 20.03
CA ALA A 239 2.64 6.56 20.94
C ALA A 239 3.05 5.18 21.47
N ILE A 240 3.02 5.00 22.78
CA ILE A 240 3.08 3.67 23.40
C ILE A 240 1.68 3.06 23.24
N PHE A 241 1.43 2.47 22.07
CA PHE A 241 0.18 1.75 21.80
C PHE A 241 0.23 0.32 22.36
N ASP A 242 -0.91 -0.07 22.90
CA ASP A 242 -1.27 -1.36 23.49
C ASP A 242 -0.80 -1.65 24.93
N SER A 243 -1.67 -2.35 25.66
CA SER A 243 -1.85 -2.36 27.12
C SER A 243 -0.87 -3.23 27.92
N ASP A 244 0.08 -3.86 27.22
CA ASP A 244 1.06 -4.79 27.78
C ASP A 244 2.43 -4.14 28.04
N LEU A 245 2.81 -3.10 27.29
CA LEU A 245 4.07 -2.37 27.49
C LEU A 245 3.92 -1.23 28.51
N ASP A 246 3.25 -1.52 29.62
CA ASP A 246 3.09 -0.58 30.72
C ASP A 246 4.46 -0.40 31.41
N LEU A 247 5.14 0.72 31.11
CA LEU A 247 6.51 1.04 31.54
C LEU A 247 6.58 1.38 33.06
N THR A 248 6.12 0.45 33.88
CA THR A 248 6.09 0.51 35.35
C THR A 248 7.50 0.42 35.90
N LEU A 249 8.14 1.58 35.98
CA LEU A 249 9.54 1.73 36.35
C LEU A 249 9.73 1.65 37.87
N GLN A 250 9.83 0.42 38.38
CA GLN A 250 10.58 0.12 39.61
C GLN A 250 12.02 -0.34 39.30
N GLY A 251 12.96 0.20 40.06
CA GLY A 251 14.35 -0.26 40.15
C GLY A 251 15.30 0.28 39.07
N GLY A 252 15.03 0.02 37.78
CA GLY A 252 16.06 0.21 36.76
C GLY A 252 15.60 0.33 35.31
N LYS A 253 16.55 0.71 34.46
CA LYS A 253 16.45 1.07 33.04
C LYS A 253 15.62 0.08 32.21
N ILE A 254 14.92 0.58 31.18
CA ILE A 254 14.27 -0.24 30.14
C ILE A 254 15.23 -0.50 28.97
N CYS A 255 15.92 0.56 28.52
CA CYS A 255 16.86 0.53 27.41
C CYS A 255 18.16 1.21 27.84
N ASP A 256 19.30 0.54 27.73
CA ASP A 256 20.61 1.22 27.79
C ASP A 256 20.93 1.98 26.50
N SER A 257 20.38 1.54 25.36
CA SER A 257 20.54 2.23 24.06
C SER A 257 19.44 1.88 23.05
N ILE A 258 19.30 2.74 22.04
CA ILE A 258 18.61 2.44 20.78
C ILE A 258 19.63 2.21 19.66
N LEU A 259 19.26 1.37 18.71
CA LEU A 259 19.92 1.26 17.41
C LEU A 259 19.09 2.02 16.37
N VAL A 260 19.69 3.05 15.77
CA VAL A 260 19.14 3.77 14.62
C VAL A 260 19.78 3.23 13.34
N LYS A 261 18.98 2.98 12.31
CA LYS A 261 19.42 2.47 11.00
C LYS A 261 18.85 3.36 9.87
N THR A 262 19.76 3.96 9.11
CA THR A 262 19.49 4.80 7.93
C THR A 262 20.43 4.37 6.79
N ASP A 263 19.89 4.12 5.60
CA ASP A 263 20.59 3.81 4.33
C ASP A 263 22.04 3.32 4.44
N GLY A 264 22.19 2.05 4.86
CA GLY A 264 23.48 1.36 4.96
C GLY A 264 24.29 1.64 6.24
N SER A 265 23.94 2.67 7.01
CA SER A 265 24.57 3.01 8.28
C SER A 265 23.80 2.47 9.50
N LYS A 266 24.52 2.38 10.64
CA LYS A 266 23.99 2.01 11.95
C LYS A 266 24.61 2.93 13.01
N LYS A 267 23.81 3.50 13.90
CA LYS A 267 24.26 4.30 15.05
C LYS A 267 23.57 3.79 16.31
N THR A 268 24.36 3.31 17.27
CA THR A 268 23.89 3.04 18.64
C THR A 268 23.95 4.34 19.44
N ILE A 269 22.90 4.64 20.20
CA ILE A 269 22.77 5.88 20.98
C ILE A 269 22.30 5.51 22.39
N PRO A 270 23.05 5.86 23.46
CA PRO A 270 22.65 5.54 24.82
C PRO A 270 21.38 6.32 25.21
N ILE A 271 20.54 5.70 26.04
CA ILE A 271 19.34 6.35 26.59
C ILE A 271 19.37 6.25 28.11
N HIS A 272 18.90 7.33 28.76
CA HIS A 272 18.61 7.36 30.19
C HIS A 272 17.27 8.08 30.39
N PHE A 273 16.42 7.56 31.28
CA PHE A 273 15.11 8.15 31.61
C PHE A 273 15.10 8.53 33.10
N GLU A 274 14.91 9.81 33.41
CA GLU A 274 14.91 10.34 34.77
C GLU A 274 13.54 10.14 35.45
N LEU A 275 13.47 9.19 36.38
CA LEU A 275 12.20 8.70 36.93
C LEU A 275 11.48 9.72 37.84
N GLY A 276 10.15 9.64 37.85
CA GLY A 276 9.28 10.20 38.90
C GLY A 276 8.77 11.63 38.70
N ASN A 277 9.40 12.45 37.85
CA ASN A 277 8.97 13.85 37.60
C ASN A 277 8.64 14.17 36.12
N CYS A 278 8.78 13.20 35.22
CA CYS A 278 8.89 13.44 33.79
C CYS A 278 7.95 12.54 32.97
N PRO A 279 6.75 13.03 32.58
CA PRO A 279 5.76 12.22 31.87
C PRO A 279 6.04 12.05 30.38
N ASN A 280 6.84 12.93 29.74
CA ASN A 280 7.12 12.87 28.31
C ASN A 280 8.58 13.15 28.00
N TYR A 281 9.11 12.47 26.98
CA TYR A 281 10.50 12.57 26.55
C TYR A 281 10.64 12.89 25.07
N LEU A 282 11.64 13.69 24.73
CA LEU A 282 12.18 13.79 23.38
C LEU A 282 13.54 13.09 23.36
N ILE A 283 13.73 12.15 22.44
CA ILE A 283 14.99 11.47 22.19
C ILE A 283 15.66 12.16 21.01
N ASP A 284 16.89 12.61 21.19
CA ASP A 284 17.72 13.24 20.16
C ASP A 284 19.10 12.57 20.04
N SER A 285 19.94 13.08 19.15
CA SER A 285 21.30 12.60 18.88
C SER A 285 22.23 12.40 20.10
N THR A 286 21.89 12.99 21.26
CA THR A 286 22.64 13.01 22.54
C THR A 286 22.05 12.14 23.63
N GLY A 287 20.78 11.72 23.53
CA GLY A 287 20.07 10.93 24.55
C GLY A 287 18.58 11.28 24.63
N ALA A 288 17.91 10.89 25.73
CA ALA A 288 16.55 11.32 26.02
C ALA A 288 16.56 12.52 26.98
N LYS A 289 15.64 13.47 26.78
CA LYS A 289 15.43 14.65 27.65
C LYS A 289 13.96 14.89 27.91
N CYS A 290 13.64 15.37 29.10
CA CYS A 290 12.27 15.69 29.49
C CYS A 290 11.68 16.86 28.69
N VAL A 291 10.42 16.72 28.29
CA VAL A 291 9.68 17.77 27.55
C VAL A 291 8.25 17.94 28.04
N ASP A 292 7.82 19.20 28.08
CA ASP A 292 6.41 19.57 28.18
C ASP A 292 5.71 19.35 26.83
N ILE A 293 4.38 19.22 26.84
CA ILE A 293 3.56 19.17 25.62
C ILE A 293 2.57 20.32 25.63
N SER A 294 2.41 20.97 24.48
CA SER A 294 1.32 21.92 24.21
C SER A 294 0.58 21.47 22.96
N GLU A 295 -0.62 20.88 23.15
CA GLU A 295 -1.51 20.54 22.05
C GLU A 295 -2.42 21.71 21.66
N LYS A 296 -2.70 21.87 20.37
CA LYS A 296 -3.71 22.78 19.83
C LYS A 296 -4.56 22.07 18.79
N GLU A 297 -5.87 21.92 19.05
CA GLU A 297 -6.82 21.50 18.01
C GLU A 297 -7.20 22.70 17.11
N VAL A 298 -7.36 22.45 15.81
CA VAL A 298 -7.91 23.35 14.79
C VAL A 298 -9.14 22.66 14.21
N THR A 299 -10.30 23.30 14.31
CA THR A 299 -11.61 22.72 13.97
C THR A 299 -12.34 23.47 12.86
N GLU A 300 -11.66 24.44 12.23
CA GLU A 300 -12.21 25.30 11.18
C GLU A 300 -11.20 25.36 10.02
N GLY A 301 -11.71 25.27 8.81
CA GLY A 301 -11.00 25.39 7.54
C GLY A 301 -12.00 25.42 6.40
N ASN A 302 -11.53 25.44 5.15
CA ASN A 302 -12.41 25.58 3.98
C ASN A 302 -12.54 24.30 3.14
N ALA A 303 -11.75 23.26 3.44
CA ALA A 303 -11.71 22.06 2.63
C ALA A 303 -12.88 21.11 2.95
N ARG A 304 -13.08 20.10 2.11
CA ARG A 304 -14.16 19.11 2.23
C ARG A 304 -13.63 17.72 1.89
N ALA A 305 -14.14 16.69 2.57
CA ALA A 305 -13.87 15.30 2.18
C ALA A 305 -15.14 14.45 2.22
N TYR A 306 -15.22 13.45 1.34
CA TYR A 306 -16.15 12.32 1.52
C TYR A 306 -15.40 11.12 2.11
N PHE A 307 -16.02 10.35 3.00
CA PHE A 307 -15.40 9.17 3.63
C PHE A 307 -16.30 7.93 3.50
N ASP A 308 -15.76 6.85 2.92
CA ASP A 308 -16.45 5.56 2.79
C ASP A 308 -16.26 4.72 4.06
N PHE A 309 -17.37 4.23 4.63
CA PHE A 309 -17.37 3.44 5.86
C PHE A 309 -18.12 2.12 5.72
N ARG A 310 -18.43 1.66 4.49
CA ARG A 310 -19.25 0.46 4.24
C ARG A 310 -18.70 -0.84 4.83
N ASP A 311 -17.39 -0.95 4.96
CA ASP A 311 -16.71 -2.11 5.56
C ASP A 311 -16.62 -2.03 7.11
N LEU A 312 -17.25 -1.04 7.74
CA LEU A 312 -17.24 -0.81 9.19
C LEU A 312 -18.64 -1.09 9.81
N ASP A 313 -18.72 -1.90 10.87
CA ASP A 313 -19.97 -2.12 11.62
C ASP A 313 -20.36 -0.86 12.43
N ARG A 314 -21.14 0.02 11.81
CA ARG A 314 -21.48 1.34 12.36
C ARG A 314 -22.98 1.61 12.32
N LYS A 315 -23.44 2.44 13.25
CA LYS A 315 -24.85 2.65 13.60
C LYS A 315 -25.15 4.15 13.60
N ILE A 316 -26.41 4.49 13.34
CA ILE A 316 -26.91 5.87 13.41
C ILE A 316 -26.76 6.36 14.85
N GLY A 317 -26.04 7.46 15.04
CA GLY A 317 -25.67 8.04 16.34
C GLY A 317 -24.20 7.85 16.74
N ASP A 318 -23.46 6.96 16.09
CA ASP A 318 -22.02 6.78 16.35
C ASP A 318 -21.25 8.06 15.99
N THR A 319 -20.27 8.44 16.83
CA THR A 319 -19.46 9.66 16.61
C THR A 319 -18.07 9.31 16.09
N LEU A 320 -17.74 9.76 14.88
CA LEU A 320 -16.39 9.66 14.34
C LEU A 320 -15.59 10.91 14.75
N LYS A 321 -14.39 10.73 15.33
CA LYS A 321 -13.40 11.80 15.49
C LYS A 321 -12.29 11.61 14.46
N ILE A 322 -12.28 12.47 13.45
CA ILE A 322 -11.22 12.53 12.43
C ILE A 322 -10.12 13.48 12.93
N LYS A 323 -8.86 13.02 12.99
CA LYS A 323 -7.71 13.80 13.49
C LYS A 323 -6.48 13.60 12.59
N THR A 324 -5.75 14.69 12.31
CA THR A 324 -4.44 14.68 11.64
C THR A 324 -3.44 15.59 12.37
N VAL A 325 -2.15 15.47 12.08
CA VAL A 325 -1.09 16.36 12.57
C VAL A 325 -0.81 17.43 11.50
N LEU A 326 -0.80 18.69 11.90
CA LEU A 326 -0.56 19.84 11.00
C LEU A 326 0.83 20.45 11.15
N ASP A 327 1.35 20.46 12.38
CA ASP A 327 2.69 20.93 12.72
C ASP A 327 3.16 20.28 14.03
N ARG A 328 4.47 20.06 14.16
CA ARG A 328 5.11 19.68 15.42
C ARG A 328 6.49 20.33 15.54
N THR A 329 6.65 21.23 16.52
CA THR A 329 7.89 21.98 16.75
C THR A 329 8.36 21.92 18.21
N LEU A 330 9.67 21.86 18.43
CA LEU A 330 10.29 21.98 19.75
C LEU A 330 10.70 23.43 20.00
N LYS A 331 10.31 23.97 21.16
CA LYS A 331 10.79 25.28 21.62
C LYS A 331 10.85 25.29 23.15
N ASN A 332 12.00 25.67 23.70
CA ASN A 332 12.24 25.80 25.15
C ASN A 332 11.87 24.53 25.96
N ASN A 333 12.21 23.34 25.45
CA ASN A 333 11.80 22.02 25.99
C ASN A 333 10.28 21.75 26.03
N THR A 334 9.45 22.54 25.34
CA THR A 334 8.05 22.18 25.05
C THR A 334 7.92 21.70 23.61
N VAL A 335 7.25 20.56 23.39
CA VAL A 335 6.80 20.09 22.08
C VAL A 335 5.41 20.69 21.82
N TYR A 336 5.32 21.61 20.87
CA TYR A 336 4.07 22.17 20.38
C TYR A 336 3.56 21.29 19.24
N SER A 337 2.37 20.70 19.41
CA SER A 337 1.70 19.90 18.37
C SER A 337 0.38 20.56 17.97
N THR A 338 0.22 20.88 16.69
CA THR A 338 -1.05 21.39 16.14
C THR A 338 -1.74 20.26 15.38
N PHE A 339 -3.04 20.08 15.60
CA PHE A 339 -3.83 19.00 15.01
C PHE A 339 -5.08 19.53 14.31
N GLY A 340 -5.37 19.04 13.11
CA GLY A 340 -6.66 19.24 12.45
C GLY A 340 -7.65 18.23 13.00
N VAL A 341 -8.82 18.68 13.46
CA VAL A 341 -9.80 17.83 14.15
C VAL A 341 -11.21 18.13 13.69
N ILE A 342 -11.94 17.09 13.27
CA ILE A 342 -13.37 17.12 13.00
C ILE A 342 -14.08 16.03 13.81
N LYS A 343 -15.34 16.30 14.13
CA LYS A 343 -16.27 15.34 14.72
C LYS A 343 -17.50 15.26 13.85
N HIS A 344 -17.88 14.07 13.41
CA HIS A 344 -19.10 13.81 12.65
C HIS A 344 -19.95 12.80 13.41
N VAL A 345 -21.28 12.98 13.43
CA VAL A 345 -22.22 12.05 14.04
C VAL A 345 -22.98 11.37 12.91
N LEU A 346 -22.86 10.06 12.80
CA LEU A 346 -23.49 9.27 11.74
C LEU A 346 -25.01 9.41 11.76
N ASP A 347 -25.58 9.98 10.70
CA ASP A 347 -27.02 10.14 10.55
C ASP A 347 -27.66 9.02 9.71
N SER A 348 -28.97 9.08 9.49
CA SER A 348 -29.70 8.11 8.65
C SER A 348 -29.35 8.18 7.17
N THR A 349 -28.81 9.30 6.71
CA THR A 349 -28.36 9.56 5.34
C THR A 349 -27.00 8.90 5.13
N ASP A 350 -26.06 9.14 6.05
CA ASP A 350 -24.75 8.47 6.05
C ASP A 350 -24.93 6.95 6.08
N ALA A 351 -25.75 6.44 7.02
CA ALA A 351 -25.97 5.01 7.22
C ALA A 351 -26.71 4.31 6.05
N ALA A 352 -27.54 5.04 5.30
CA ALA A 352 -28.17 4.50 4.09
C ALA A 352 -27.21 4.44 2.88
N ASN A 353 -26.25 5.37 2.81
CA ASN A 353 -25.33 5.50 1.68
C ASN A 353 -23.98 4.78 1.92
N GLY A 354 -23.60 4.57 3.18
CA GLY A 354 -22.26 4.11 3.58
C GLY A 354 -21.16 5.14 3.36
N LEU A 355 -21.53 6.41 3.16
CA LEU A 355 -20.65 7.52 2.83
C LEU A 355 -20.98 8.74 3.71
N ILE A 356 -19.97 9.31 4.33
CA ILE A 356 -20.05 10.56 5.12
C ILE A 356 -19.57 11.73 4.26
N LYS A 357 -20.17 12.91 4.44
CA LYS A 357 -19.65 14.20 3.94
C LYS A 357 -19.09 15.03 5.10
N LEU A 358 -17.79 15.32 5.06
CA LEU A 358 -17.06 16.16 6.01
C LEU A 358 -16.88 17.57 5.40
N GLU A 359 -17.33 18.59 6.12
CA GLU A 359 -17.20 20.00 5.71
C GLU A 359 -16.35 20.80 6.70
N ASN A 360 -15.83 21.93 6.24
CA ASN A 360 -14.99 22.87 7.00
C ASN A 360 -13.66 22.25 7.50
N MET A 361 -13.08 21.35 6.70
CA MET A 361 -11.87 20.63 7.05
C MET A 361 -10.65 21.57 7.13
N PRO A 362 -9.83 21.46 8.21
CA PRO A 362 -8.52 22.10 8.29
C PRO A 362 -7.58 21.62 7.18
N GLU A 363 -6.76 22.53 6.65
CA GLU A 363 -5.76 22.24 5.62
C GLU A 363 -4.62 21.37 6.21
N ALA A 364 -4.26 20.29 5.52
CA ALA A 364 -3.24 19.32 5.90
C ALA A 364 -2.39 18.91 4.67
N PRO A 365 -1.36 19.68 4.27
CA PRO A 365 -0.69 19.51 2.98
C PRO A 365 0.08 18.19 2.77
N GLU A 366 0.43 17.50 3.85
CA GLU A 366 1.32 16.32 3.87
C GLU A 366 0.79 15.19 4.78
N GLY A 367 -0.32 15.41 5.49
CA GLY A 367 -0.69 14.63 6.68
C GLY A 367 -1.58 13.41 6.40
N PRO A 368 -1.34 12.24 7.05
CA PRO A 368 -2.32 11.17 7.12
C PRO A 368 -3.47 11.57 8.06
N TRP A 369 -4.69 11.14 7.74
CA TRP A 369 -5.88 11.36 8.58
C TRP A 369 -6.25 10.06 9.32
N SER A 370 -6.13 10.10 10.64
CA SER A 370 -6.57 9.03 11.53
C SER A 370 -8.07 9.22 11.84
N VAL A 371 -8.88 8.21 11.54
CA VAL A 371 -10.31 8.16 11.85
C VAL A 371 -10.50 7.30 13.10
N PHE A 372 -10.79 7.97 14.22
CA PHE A 372 -11.12 7.31 15.48
C PHE A 372 -12.63 7.15 15.58
N ILE A 373 -13.06 5.96 15.98
CA ILE A 373 -14.46 5.64 16.26
C ILE A 373 -14.54 5.39 17.75
N THR A 374 -15.37 6.17 18.45
CA THR A 374 -15.39 6.17 19.92
C THR A 374 -15.58 4.76 20.47
N ASP A 375 -14.61 4.35 21.28
CA ASP A 375 -14.54 3.10 22.05
C ASP A 375 -14.39 1.77 21.26
N GLU A 376 -14.34 1.78 19.91
CA GLU A 376 -14.25 0.53 19.11
C GLU A 376 -13.12 0.45 18.06
N GLY A 377 -12.36 1.52 17.77
CA GLY A 377 -11.15 1.36 16.93
C GLY A 377 -10.59 2.62 16.25
N MET A 378 -9.45 2.43 15.58
CA MET A 378 -8.72 3.45 14.82
C MET A 378 -8.44 2.94 13.41
N PHE A 379 -8.88 3.71 12.41
CA PHE A 379 -8.63 3.47 10.99
C PHE A 379 -7.71 4.57 10.44
N TRP A 380 -6.87 4.24 9.47
CA TRP A 380 -5.92 5.16 8.87
C TRP A 380 -6.24 5.38 7.40
N ALA A 381 -6.34 6.63 6.98
CA ALA A 381 -6.52 7.03 5.59
C ALA A 381 -5.49 8.10 5.22
N GLU A 382 -4.71 7.86 4.18
CA GLU A 382 -3.72 8.82 3.70
C GLU A 382 -4.29 9.61 2.51
N PHE A 383 -4.34 10.93 2.65
CA PHE A 383 -4.66 11.90 1.59
C PHE A 383 -4.27 13.32 2.08
N PRO A 384 -3.48 14.10 1.32
CA PRO A 384 -3.24 15.50 1.66
C PRO A 384 -4.47 16.35 1.30
N LEU A 385 -4.61 17.51 1.94
CA LEU A 385 -5.79 18.37 1.81
C LEU A 385 -5.40 19.86 1.83
N LYS A 386 -5.70 20.61 0.77
CA LYS A 386 -5.35 22.04 0.64
C LYS A 386 -6.57 22.94 0.83
N LYS A 387 -6.31 24.25 0.91
CA LYS A 387 -7.37 25.26 1.00
C LYS A 387 -8.39 25.15 -0.15
N ASP A 388 -9.67 25.29 0.21
CA ASP A 388 -10.82 25.31 -0.70
C ASP A 388 -10.97 24.01 -1.54
N GLU A 389 -10.15 22.98 -1.28
CA GLU A 389 -10.14 21.69 -1.97
C GLU A 389 -11.32 20.82 -1.51
N THR A 390 -11.93 20.10 -2.45
CA THR A 390 -12.84 18.98 -2.15
C THR A 390 -12.13 17.68 -2.53
N VAL A 391 -12.19 16.68 -1.66
CA VAL A 391 -11.52 15.38 -1.75
C VAL A 391 -12.54 14.25 -1.63
N PHE A 392 -12.27 13.10 -2.25
CA PHE A 392 -13.00 11.85 -1.99
C PHE A 392 -12.04 10.85 -1.34
N ALA A 393 -12.08 10.77 0.00
CA ALA A 393 -11.25 9.88 0.79
C ALA A 393 -11.89 8.50 0.91
N PHE A 394 -11.62 7.65 -0.07
CA PHE A 394 -11.57 6.22 0.20
C PHE A 394 -10.49 5.92 1.24
N ALA A 395 -10.51 4.72 1.82
CA ALA A 395 -9.26 4.12 2.28
C ALA A 395 -8.32 4.02 1.05
N SER A 396 -7.33 4.93 0.98
CA SER A 396 -6.42 5.28 -0.13
C SER A 396 -6.79 6.47 -1.06
N ASN A 397 -6.17 7.63 -0.76
CA ASN A 397 -5.60 8.65 -1.67
C ASN A 397 -6.39 9.18 -2.90
N TYR A 398 -7.08 10.34 -2.81
CA TYR A 398 -7.30 11.27 -3.96
C TYR A 398 -7.42 12.77 -3.60
N THR A 399 -7.21 13.64 -4.60
CA THR A 399 -6.81 15.06 -4.43
C THR A 399 -7.29 16.02 -5.55
N ASN A 400 -8.54 15.91 -5.99
CA ASN A 400 -9.29 16.94 -6.75
C ASN A 400 -10.73 16.49 -7.03
N VAL A 401 -11.71 17.39 -6.84
CA VAL A 401 -13.10 17.24 -7.32
C VAL A 401 -13.55 18.49 -8.08
N SER A 402 -14.23 18.32 -9.22
CA SER A 402 -14.84 19.41 -10.00
C SER A 402 -16.17 18.98 -10.63
N GLU A 403 -17.18 19.84 -10.67
CA GLU A 403 -18.50 19.48 -11.22
C GLU A 403 -18.53 19.44 -12.75
N ILE A 404 -19.22 18.45 -13.34
CA ILE A 404 -19.56 18.35 -14.77
C ILE A 404 -21.08 18.27 -14.93
N SER A 405 -21.64 19.20 -15.72
CA SER A 405 -23.02 19.14 -16.23
C SER A 405 -23.01 18.71 -17.71
N VAL A 406 -23.83 17.73 -18.06
CA VAL A 406 -24.03 17.23 -19.42
C VAL A 406 -25.45 17.54 -19.85
N LYS A 407 -25.65 18.52 -20.74
CA LYS A 407 -26.95 18.82 -21.35
C LYS A 407 -27.11 18.09 -22.68
N LEU A 408 -28.34 17.70 -23.01
CA LEU A 408 -28.63 17.12 -24.32
C LEU A 408 -28.67 18.23 -25.39
N PRO A 409 -28.23 17.97 -26.65
CA PRO A 409 -28.33 18.95 -27.74
C PRO A 409 -29.78 19.28 -28.12
N ASP A 410 -29.97 20.44 -28.76
CA ASP A 410 -31.26 20.90 -29.31
C ASP A 410 -32.01 19.78 -30.07
N GLY A 411 -33.28 19.55 -29.74
CA GLY A 411 -34.15 18.53 -30.35
C GLY A 411 -34.10 17.14 -29.69
N PHE A 412 -33.40 16.99 -28.56
CA PHE A 412 -33.34 15.76 -27.76
C PHE A 412 -33.79 15.95 -26.29
N GLU A 413 -34.31 17.12 -25.95
CA GLU A 413 -34.71 17.51 -24.60
C GLU A 413 -35.84 16.64 -24.05
N ASP A 414 -36.73 16.15 -24.92
CA ASP A 414 -37.85 15.27 -24.58
C ASP A 414 -37.41 13.96 -23.91
N LEU A 415 -36.20 13.47 -24.22
CA LEU A 415 -35.63 12.27 -23.62
C LEU A 415 -35.44 12.38 -22.10
N SER A 416 -35.22 13.59 -21.58
CA SER A 416 -35.13 13.83 -20.13
C SER A 416 -36.46 13.62 -19.40
N SER A 417 -37.57 13.64 -20.16
CA SER A 417 -38.95 13.49 -19.68
C SER A 417 -39.64 12.19 -20.15
N ALA A 418 -38.88 11.29 -20.78
CA ALA A 418 -39.43 10.03 -21.30
C ALA A 418 -39.84 9.07 -20.17
N ASP A 419 -40.96 8.38 -20.34
CA ASP A 419 -41.43 7.29 -19.46
C ASP A 419 -40.62 6.01 -19.73
N GLU A 420 -39.30 6.08 -19.53
CA GLU A 420 -38.35 5.02 -19.83
C GLU A 420 -37.09 5.12 -18.94
N THR A 421 -36.68 4.00 -18.33
CA THR A 421 -35.42 3.92 -17.58
C THR A 421 -34.29 3.46 -18.50
N PHE A 422 -33.45 4.38 -18.96
CA PHE A 422 -32.26 4.04 -19.74
C PHE A 422 -31.19 3.41 -18.84
N LYS A 423 -30.65 2.26 -19.27
CA LYS A 423 -29.63 1.47 -18.56
C LYS A 423 -28.47 1.13 -19.48
N ASP A 424 -27.35 0.77 -18.89
CA ASP A 424 -26.11 0.36 -19.57
C ASP A 424 -25.67 1.35 -20.68
N MET A 425 -25.88 2.65 -20.43
CA MET A 425 -25.74 3.72 -21.42
C MET A 425 -24.27 4.18 -21.51
N PRO A 426 -23.61 4.10 -22.68
CA PRO A 426 -22.28 4.69 -22.86
C PRO A 426 -22.34 6.22 -22.79
N LEU A 427 -21.40 6.80 -22.06
CA LEU A 427 -21.29 8.24 -21.83
C LEU A 427 -19.89 8.74 -22.26
N PRO A 428 -19.76 9.41 -23.40
CA PRO A 428 -18.54 10.10 -23.78
C PRO A 428 -18.45 11.45 -23.03
N ILE A 429 -17.30 11.71 -22.42
CA ILE A 429 -16.99 12.93 -21.65
C ILE A 429 -15.67 13.52 -22.12
N ARG A 430 -15.69 14.80 -22.47
CA ARG A 430 -14.48 15.56 -22.77
C ARG A 430 -14.13 16.45 -21.57
N LEU A 431 -12.91 16.28 -21.06
CA LEU A 431 -12.37 17.08 -19.95
C LEU A 431 -11.62 18.30 -20.49
N GLU A 432 -11.46 19.33 -19.65
CA GLU A 432 -10.66 20.52 -20.01
C GLU A 432 -9.14 20.23 -20.03
N LYS A 433 -8.71 19.30 -19.16
CA LYS A 433 -7.32 18.89 -18.92
C LYS A 433 -7.20 17.36 -18.98
N PRO A 434 -6.05 16.79 -19.38
CA PRO A 434 -5.84 15.35 -19.32
C PRO A 434 -5.80 14.86 -17.87
N ALA A 435 -6.51 13.77 -17.61
CA ALA A 435 -6.59 13.08 -16.32
C ALA A 435 -6.08 11.63 -16.43
N ALA A 436 -5.52 11.09 -15.34
CA ALA A 436 -4.76 9.83 -15.41
C ALA A 436 -5.64 8.57 -15.37
N ARG A 437 -6.66 8.55 -14.51
CA ARG A 437 -7.66 7.49 -14.35
C ARG A 437 -8.98 8.07 -13.85
N PRO A 438 -9.55 9.10 -14.51
CA PRO A 438 -10.68 9.84 -13.94
C PRO A 438 -11.89 8.94 -13.68
N CYS A 439 -12.78 9.40 -12.82
CA CYS A 439 -14.12 8.81 -12.71
C CYS A 439 -15.14 9.88 -12.35
N LEU A 440 -16.41 9.60 -12.62
CA LEU A 440 -17.54 10.44 -12.23
C LEU A 440 -18.24 9.85 -11.01
N VAL A 441 -18.85 10.71 -10.20
CA VAL A 441 -19.84 10.32 -9.20
C VAL A 441 -21.18 10.93 -9.58
N ASP A 442 -22.21 10.12 -9.83
CA ASP A 442 -23.55 10.62 -10.19
C ASP A 442 -24.35 11.14 -8.98
N ALA A 443 -25.54 11.68 -9.24
CA ALA A 443 -26.45 12.17 -8.20
C ALA A 443 -26.92 11.10 -7.20
N ASN A 444 -26.84 9.81 -7.56
CA ASN A 444 -27.12 8.66 -6.70
C ASN A 444 -25.86 8.10 -6.02
N ARG A 445 -24.71 8.78 -6.18
CA ARG A 445 -23.38 8.40 -5.67
C ARG A 445 -22.79 7.10 -6.27
N ASN A 446 -23.24 6.72 -7.47
CA ASN A 446 -22.59 5.67 -8.26
C ASN A 446 -21.25 6.19 -8.83
N VAL A 447 -20.19 5.38 -8.72
CA VAL A 447 -18.85 5.70 -9.24
C VAL A 447 -18.69 5.10 -10.63
N ILE A 448 -18.64 5.96 -11.65
CA ILE A 448 -18.50 5.59 -13.07
C ILE A 448 -17.03 5.77 -13.47
N ALA A 449 -16.29 4.67 -13.58
CA ALA A 449 -14.93 4.70 -14.11
C ALA A 449 -14.92 5.25 -15.54
N LEU A 450 -13.95 6.12 -15.85
CA LEU A 450 -13.75 6.68 -17.19
C LEU A 450 -12.49 6.09 -17.82
N GLU A 451 -12.68 5.26 -18.84
CA GLU A 451 -11.59 4.80 -19.71
C GLU A 451 -11.25 5.89 -20.74
N LYS A 452 -9.98 6.03 -21.08
CA LYS A 452 -9.51 7.08 -21.98
C LYS A 452 -9.75 6.67 -23.43
N SER A 453 -10.34 7.56 -24.23
CA SER A 453 -10.46 7.34 -25.68
C SER A 453 -9.06 7.38 -26.33
N ASP A 454 -8.80 6.42 -27.22
CA ASP A 454 -7.61 6.46 -28.06
C ASP A 454 -7.70 7.60 -29.10
N GLY A 455 -6.53 8.12 -29.52
CA GLY A 455 -6.43 9.28 -30.41
C GLY A 455 -6.64 10.66 -29.76
N ASP A 456 -7.44 10.79 -28.69
CA ASP A 456 -7.67 12.06 -27.98
C ASP A 456 -7.00 12.07 -26.58
N SER A 457 -6.48 13.22 -26.15
CA SER A 457 -5.90 13.39 -24.80
C SER A 457 -6.90 13.84 -23.74
N LEU A 458 -8.11 14.23 -24.16
CA LEU A 458 -9.15 14.87 -23.34
C LEU A 458 -10.49 14.13 -23.36
N LEU A 459 -10.70 13.17 -24.26
CA LEU A 459 -11.95 12.40 -24.37
C LEU A 459 -11.83 11.08 -23.62
N TYR A 460 -12.90 10.74 -22.90
CA TYR A 460 -13.03 9.55 -22.09
C TYR A 460 -14.43 8.96 -22.24
N TRP A 461 -14.58 7.68 -21.92
CA TRP A 461 -15.84 6.94 -21.97
C TRP A 461 -16.12 6.27 -20.62
N GLY A 462 -17.35 6.39 -20.13
CA GLY A 462 -17.86 5.61 -19.00
C GLY A 462 -19.18 4.92 -19.35
N ARG A 463 -19.62 3.98 -18.50
CA ARG A 463 -20.96 3.38 -18.61
C ARG A 463 -21.84 3.82 -17.45
N LEU A 464 -23.00 4.37 -17.77
CA LEU A 464 -24.07 4.65 -16.81
C LEU A 464 -24.95 3.39 -16.69
N ASP A 465 -24.84 2.67 -15.56
CA ASP A 465 -25.72 1.53 -15.28
C ASP A 465 -27.22 1.95 -15.25
N GLN A 466 -27.49 3.21 -14.87
CA GLN A 466 -28.77 3.90 -15.10
C GLN A 466 -28.55 5.39 -15.38
N VAL A 467 -29.28 5.95 -16.35
CA VAL A 467 -29.30 7.40 -16.60
C VAL A 467 -30.29 8.09 -15.67
N ASN A 468 -29.88 9.16 -15.00
CA ASN A 468 -30.70 9.91 -14.05
C ASN A 468 -30.61 11.41 -14.37
N PHE A 469 -31.68 11.98 -14.93
CA PHE A 469 -31.73 13.40 -15.30
C PHE A 469 -32.06 14.32 -14.09
N SER A 470 -31.51 15.52 -14.12
CA SER A 470 -31.86 16.62 -13.22
C SER A 470 -33.24 17.21 -13.55
N ALA A 471 -33.74 18.10 -12.69
CA ALA A 471 -34.96 18.87 -12.95
C ALA A 471 -34.84 19.88 -14.12
N ASP A 472 -33.62 20.19 -14.60
CA ASP A 472 -33.36 20.98 -15.80
C ASP A 472 -32.91 20.15 -17.01
N GLY A 473 -33.02 18.82 -16.93
CA GLY A 473 -32.77 17.89 -18.05
C GLY A 473 -31.29 17.60 -18.34
N SER A 474 -30.37 17.96 -17.45
CA SER A 474 -28.95 17.61 -17.53
C SER A 474 -28.64 16.30 -16.81
N LEU A 475 -27.46 15.74 -17.04
CA LEU A 475 -26.83 14.74 -16.18
C LEU A 475 -25.69 15.45 -15.42
N ASN A 476 -25.75 15.45 -14.09
CA ASN A 476 -24.79 16.17 -13.24
C ASN A 476 -23.91 15.17 -12.47
N PHE A 477 -22.60 15.45 -12.45
CA PHE A 477 -21.58 14.56 -11.91
C PHE A 477 -20.50 15.34 -11.15
N ASP A 478 -19.97 14.75 -10.08
CA ASP A 478 -18.68 15.17 -9.52
C ASP A 478 -17.56 14.40 -10.28
N LEU A 479 -16.69 15.10 -11.02
CA LEU A 479 -15.47 14.53 -11.61
C LEU A 479 -14.38 14.41 -10.55
N LEU A 480 -13.76 13.22 -10.49
CA LEU A 480 -12.52 12.96 -9.77
C LEU A 480 -11.36 12.84 -10.79
N ASP A 481 -10.24 13.55 -10.57
CA ASP A 481 -9.08 13.56 -11.50
C ASP A 481 -8.41 12.18 -11.69
N SER A 482 -8.58 11.27 -10.72
CA SER A 482 -8.08 9.91 -10.77
C SER A 482 -8.81 9.06 -9.72
N CYS A 483 -8.95 7.76 -9.97
CA CYS A 483 -9.67 6.80 -9.12
C CYS A 483 -8.91 5.45 -9.08
N TYR A 484 -8.69 4.90 -7.88
CA TYR A 484 -7.80 3.76 -7.62
C TYR A 484 -8.66 2.54 -7.32
N ARG A 485 -8.66 1.60 -8.26
CA ARG A 485 -8.94 0.19 -8.00
C ARG A 485 -7.80 -0.57 -8.66
N ASP A 486 -7.13 -1.45 -7.92
CA ASP A 486 -5.96 -2.20 -8.44
C ASP A 486 -6.31 -3.05 -9.68
N LYS A 487 -7.60 -3.36 -9.84
CA LYS A 487 -8.23 -3.58 -11.14
C LYS A 487 -9.51 -2.76 -11.19
N GLY A 488 -9.63 -1.87 -12.17
CA GLY A 488 -10.94 -1.33 -12.52
C GLY A 488 -11.84 -2.46 -13.03
N PRO A 489 -13.17 -2.32 -12.93
CA PRO A 489 -14.03 -3.05 -13.86
C PRO A 489 -13.67 -2.59 -15.27
N GLU A 490 -13.31 -3.52 -16.14
CA GLU A 490 -13.17 -3.27 -17.58
C GLU A 490 -14.50 -2.70 -18.08
N VAL A 491 -14.49 -1.49 -18.62
CA VAL A 491 -15.73 -0.76 -18.94
C VAL A 491 -16.29 -1.32 -20.24
N GLU A 492 -17.01 -2.44 -20.12
CA GLU A 492 -17.74 -3.06 -21.24
C GLU A 492 -18.92 -2.15 -21.62
N LEU A 493 -18.62 -1.09 -22.39
CA LEU A 493 -19.55 -0.06 -22.89
C LEU A 493 -20.60 -0.68 -23.83
N SER A 494 -20.27 -1.79 -24.48
CA SER A 494 -21.15 -2.57 -25.35
C SER A 494 -20.57 -3.97 -25.51
N ARG A 495 -21.27 -4.87 -26.21
CA ARG A 495 -20.73 -6.22 -26.49
C ARG A 495 -19.43 -6.18 -27.28
N ARG A 496 -19.21 -5.10 -28.04
CA ARG A 496 -17.93 -4.71 -28.59
C ARG A 496 -17.96 -3.28 -29.08
N THR A 497 -17.13 -2.44 -28.48
CA THR A 497 -16.75 -1.13 -29.02
C THR A 497 -15.44 -1.28 -29.81
N LEU A 498 -15.26 -0.47 -30.84
CA LEU A 498 -14.04 -0.40 -31.63
C LEU A 498 -13.66 1.06 -31.90
N HIS A 499 -12.72 1.56 -31.13
CA HIS A 499 -11.85 2.68 -31.52
C HIS A 499 -10.92 2.16 -32.63
N LEU A 500 -10.77 2.90 -33.74
CA LEU A 500 -10.19 2.36 -34.98
C LEU A 500 -8.78 2.91 -35.28
N ASP A 501 -8.01 3.19 -34.23
CA ASP A 501 -6.72 3.87 -34.26
C ASP A 501 -5.53 2.93 -34.56
N ASN A 502 -5.59 1.69 -34.08
CA ASN A 502 -4.49 0.72 -34.12
C ASN A 502 -4.36 -0.03 -35.46
N GLU A 503 -5.36 0.07 -36.34
CA GLU A 503 -5.40 -0.65 -37.61
C GLU A 503 -4.68 0.12 -38.74
N LYS A 504 -3.76 -0.55 -39.43
CA LYS A 504 -2.84 0.11 -40.38
C LYS A 504 -3.46 0.34 -41.75
N VAL A 505 -4.00 1.53 -41.93
CA VAL A 505 -4.42 2.07 -43.24
C VAL A 505 -3.22 2.67 -44.00
N SER A 506 -3.33 2.89 -45.32
CA SER A 506 -2.23 3.42 -46.12
C SER A 506 -1.91 4.90 -45.83
N ASP A 507 -0.61 5.23 -45.89
CA ASP A 507 -0.14 6.63 -45.86
C ASP A 507 -0.79 7.49 -46.95
N ALA A 508 -1.19 6.88 -48.07
CA ALA A 508 -1.83 7.56 -49.20
C ALA A 508 -3.25 8.04 -48.85
N ALA A 509 -4.09 7.17 -48.27
CA ALA A 509 -5.41 7.54 -47.79
C ALA A 509 -5.31 8.60 -46.69
N PHE A 510 -4.45 8.38 -45.68
CA PHE A 510 -4.26 9.35 -44.60
C PHE A 510 -3.79 10.72 -45.13
N ALA A 511 -2.81 10.76 -46.04
CA ALA A 511 -2.30 11.99 -46.65
C ALA A 511 -3.33 12.69 -47.55
N LYS A 512 -4.19 11.94 -48.25
CA LYS A 512 -5.27 12.48 -49.09
C LYS A 512 -6.27 13.31 -48.27
N PHE A 513 -6.60 12.85 -47.07
CA PHE A 513 -7.62 13.51 -46.24
C PHE A 513 -7.06 14.59 -45.30
N LYS A 514 -5.77 14.54 -44.91
CA LYS A 514 -5.02 15.32 -43.88
C LYS A 514 -5.16 16.86 -43.78
N SER A 515 -6.10 17.51 -44.48
CA SER A 515 -6.36 18.95 -44.36
C SER A 515 -6.89 19.33 -42.95
N SER A 516 -6.92 20.62 -42.66
CA SER A 516 -7.21 21.18 -41.32
C SER A 516 -8.62 20.92 -40.74
N GLU A 517 -9.51 20.32 -41.53
CA GLU A 517 -10.89 19.95 -41.14
C GLU A 517 -10.97 18.50 -40.60
N MET A 518 -9.84 17.77 -40.62
CA MET A 518 -9.70 16.41 -40.12
C MET A 518 -9.72 16.33 -38.60
N ARG A 519 -10.92 16.18 -38.04
CA ARG A 519 -11.11 15.61 -36.70
C ARG A 519 -11.89 14.31 -36.82
N ALA A 520 -11.51 13.32 -36.02
CA ALA A 520 -12.41 12.24 -35.66
C ALA A 520 -13.68 12.80 -35.01
N ALA A 521 -14.76 12.04 -34.99
CA ALA A 521 -15.92 12.42 -34.20
C ALA A 521 -15.54 12.31 -32.71
N LEU A 522 -15.09 11.13 -32.29
CA LEU A 522 -15.05 10.74 -30.87
C LEU A 522 -13.79 9.94 -30.47
N GLY A 523 -12.66 10.19 -31.14
CA GLY A 523 -11.36 9.64 -30.75
C GLY A 523 -10.43 9.39 -31.93
N GLY A 524 -10.39 8.12 -32.35
CA GLY A 524 -9.52 7.61 -33.41
C GLY A 524 -10.29 7.05 -34.60
N ALA A 525 -10.63 7.94 -35.55
CA ALA A 525 -11.34 7.59 -36.78
C ALA A 525 -10.43 6.89 -37.81
N LEU A 526 -10.94 5.83 -38.43
CA LEU A 526 -10.34 5.14 -39.57
C LEU A 526 -10.57 5.92 -40.87
N TRP A 527 -9.51 6.33 -41.55
CA TRP A 527 -9.60 7.06 -42.83
C TRP A 527 -9.13 6.22 -44.00
N THR A 528 -10.05 5.80 -44.86
CA THR A 528 -9.81 4.83 -45.95
C THR A 528 -10.04 5.37 -47.35
N ASP A 529 -9.41 4.77 -48.35
CA ASP A 529 -9.73 4.92 -49.76
C ASP A 529 -9.73 3.59 -50.55
N TYR A 530 -9.94 3.67 -51.87
CA TYR A 530 -10.07 2.51 -52.78
C TYR A 530 -8.85 1.56 -52.83
N THR A 531 -7.71 1.95 -52.28
CA THR A 531 -6.47 1.15 -52.25
C THR A 531 -6.32 0.31 -50.98
N ASP A 532 -7.04 0.64 -49.91
CA ASP A 532 -6.91 0.00 -48.61
C ASP A 532 -7.61 -1.37 -48.53
N THR A 533 -7.26 -2.12 -47.48
CA THR A 533 -7.89 -3.40 -47.15
C THR A 533 -8.97 -3.25 -46.09
N TRP A 534 -9.90 -4.21 -46.08
CA TRP A 534 -10.96 -4.33 -45.08
C TRP A 534 -10.44 -5.01 -43.80
N MET A 535 -11.12 -4.78 -42.68
CA MET A 535 -10.71 -5.25 -41.34
C MET A 535 -11.69 -6.30 -40.81
N LEU A 536 -11.19 -7.30 -40.06
CA LEU A 536 -12.01 -8.39 -39.51
C LEU A 536 -12.17 -8.27 -37.99
N VAL A 537 -13.42 -8.18 -37.54
CA VAL A 537 -13.81 -8.10 -36.13
C VAL A 537 -13.74 -9.51 -35.52
N ASN A 538 -12.52 -9.98 -35.25
CA ASN A 538 -12.23 -11.37 -34.86
C ASN A 538 -12.97 -11.84 -33.60
N ASP A 539 -13.36 -13.11 -33.59
CA ASP A 539 -14.01 -13.83 -32.48
C ASP A 539 -15.25 -13.14 -31.90
N PHE A 540 -16.10 -12.61 -32.79
CA PHE A 540 -17.31 -11.87 -32.41
C PHE A 540 -18.59 -12.45 -33.01
N ASP A 541 -19.65 -12.50 -32.20
CA ASP A 541 -21.01 -12.82 -32.62
C ASP A 541 -21.89 -11.57 -32.49
N PRO A 542 -22.30 -10.94 -33.60
CA PRO A 542 -23.12 -9.73 -33.54
C PRO A 542 -24.57 -10.02 -33.16
N PHE A 543 -25.03 -11.27 -33.19
CA PHE A 543 -26.41 -11.63 -32.86
C PHE A 543 -26.54 -12.29 -31.48
N THR A 544 -27.69 -12.07 -30.85
CA THR A 544 -27.97 -12.49 -29.48
C THR A 544 -29.32 -13.23 -29.39
N GLU A 545 -29.68 -13.75 -28.22
CA GLU A 545 -30.89 -14.58 -27.99
C GLU A 545 -31.11 -15.70 -29.02
N ASN A 546 -30.11 -16.58 -29.19
CA ASN A 546 -30.12 -17.65 -30.20
C ASN A 546 -30.27 -17.15 -31.64
N GLY A 547 -29.75 -15.94 -31.93
CA GLY A 547 -29.70 -15.39 -33.27
C GLY A 547 -30.95 -14.59 -33.67
N ARG A 548 -31.47 -13.74 -32.77
CA ARG A 548 -32.70 -12.96 -33.00
C ARG A 548 -32.54 -11.46 -32.82
N LEU A 549 -31.68 -11.02 -31.90
CA LEU A 549 -31.51 -9.61 -31.57
C LEU A 549 -30.11 -9.13 -31.97
N MET A 550 -29.99 -7.89 -32.46
CA MET A 550 -28.75 -7.11 -32.47
C MET A 550 -29.05 -5.62 -32.59
N SER A 551 -28.13 -4.75 -32.18
CA SER A 551 -28.03 -3.39 -32.73
C SER A 551 -26.58 -3.07 -33.11
N ALA A 552 -26.39 -2.19 -34.09
CA ALA A 552 -25.08 -1.60 -34.39
C ALA A 552 -25.20 -0.09 -34.61
N SER A 553 -24.13 0.63 -34.28
CA SER A 553 -23.96 2.07 -34.50
C SER A 553 -22.57 2.34 -35.06
N ILE A 554 -22.46 3.33 -35.95
CA ILE A 554 -21.22 3.77 -36.58
C ILE A 554 -21.33 5.25 -36.96
N TRP A 555 -20.24 6.00 -36.78
CA TRP A 555 -20.09 7.34 -37.35
C TRP A 555 -19.39 7.25 -38.71
N ILE A 556 -19.87 8.04 -39.67
CA ILE A 556 -19.45 8.02 -41.08
C ILE A 556 -19.25 9.47 -41.54
N LYS A 557 -18.12 9.77 -42.20
CA LYS A 557 -17.88 11.05 -42.90
C LYS A 557 -17.26 10.82 -44.27
N GLY A 558 -17.94 11.25 -45.32
CA GLY A 558 -17.44 11.20 -46.68
C GLY A 558 -18.46 11.71 -47.68
N ASP A 559 -18.00 12.19 -48.83
CA ASP A 559 -18.87 12.84 -49.81
C ASP A 559 -19.24 11.90 -50.97
N SER A 560 -20.41 12.17 -51.57
CA SER A 560 -20.95 11.39 -52.68
C SER A 560 -20.19 11.51 -54.01
N VAL A 561 -19.35 12.53 -54.19
CA VAL A 561 -18.51 12.71 -55.39
C VAL A 561 -17.24 11.87 -55.28
N SER A 562 -16.63 11.80 -54.09
CA SER A 562 -15.59 10.82 -53.78
C SER A 562 -16.07 9.40 -54.05
N GLN A 563 -17.27 9.01 -53.58
CA GLN A 563 -17.84 7.68 -53.85
C GLN A 563 -18.30 7.47 -55.32
N ALA A 564 -18.36 8.52 -56.15
CA ALA A 564 -18.70 8.39 -57.57
C ALA A 564 -17.53 7.85 -58.41
N THR A 565 -16.28 8.01 -57.93
CA THR A 565 -15.05 7.60 -58.64
C THR A 565 -14.62 6.15 -58.36
N LEU A 566 -15.58 5.27 -58.08
CA LEU A 566 -15.36 3.82 -57.94
C LEU A 566 -14.77 3.24 -59.25
N PRO A 567 -13.72 2.38 -59.19
CA PRO A 567 -13.17 1.73 -60.37
C PRO A 567 -14.21 0.90 -61.16
N GLU A 568 -14.02 0.83 -62.48
CA GLU A 568 -15.01 0.23 -63.41
C GLU A 568 -15.51 -1.15 -62.98
N GLY A 569 -16.83 -1.36 -63.12
CA GLY A 569 -17.48 -2.64 -62.87
C GLY A 569 -18.00 -2.88 -61.45
N LYS A 570 -17.88 -1.92 -60.52
CA LYS A 570 -18.52 -1.97 -59.19
C LYS A 570 -19.60 -0.91 -58.99
N SER A 571 -20.60 -1.24 -58.18
CA SER A 571 -21.77 -0.39 -57.89
C SER A 571 -22.05 -0.19 -56.40
N TYR A 572 -21.24 -0.76 -55.51
CA TYR A 572 -21.46 -0.71 -54.06
C TYR A 572 -20.15 -0.72 -53.27
N THR A 573 -20.19 -0.05 -52.12
CA THR A 573 -19.18 -0.06 -51.05
C THR A 573 -19.83 -0.64 -49.79
N ARG A 574 -19.13 -1.48 -49.01
CA ARG A 574 -19.65 -1.99 -47.72
C ARG A 574 -18.91 -1.34 -46.57
N LEU A 575 -19.64 -0.58 -45.75
CA LEU A 575 -19.12 0.10 -44.56
C LEU A 575 -18.91 -0.93 -43.45
N LEU A 576 -19.95 -1.73 -43.18
CA LEU A 576 -19.94 -2.83 -42.22
C LEU A 576 -20.73 -4.01 -42.82
N SER A 577 -20.25 -5.24 -42.68
CA SER A 577 -20.98 -6.41 -43.18
C SER A 577 -20.68 -7.67 -42.39
N CYS A 578 -21.66 -8.57 -42.25
CA CYS A 578 -21.47 -9.86 -41.61
C CYS A 578 -22.32 -10.88 -42.34
N LYS A 579 -21.69 -11.93 -42.89
CA LYS A 579 -22.35 -12.92 -43.73
C LYS A 579 -21.84 -14.34 -43.51
N LYS A 580 -22.74 -15.30 -43.66
CA LYS A 580 -22.45 -16.73 -43.74
C LYS A 580 -23.36 -17.38 -44.77
N ASP A 581 -22.84 -18.27 -45.61
CA ASP A 581 -23.59 -19.02 -46.62
C ASP A 581 -24.46 -18.12 -47.56
N SER A 582 -23.95 -16.93 -47.86
CA SER A 582 -24.63 -15.82 -48.58
C SER A 582 -25.78 -15.12 -47.85
N VAL A 583 -26.08 -15.48 -46.62
CA VAL A 583 -27.09 -14.89 -45.72
C VAL A 583 -26.44 -13.91 -44.75
N GLY A 584 -27.17 -12.90 -44.25
CA GLY A 584 -26.70 -11.92 -43.24
C GLY A 584 -26.97 -10.46 -43.61
N PHE A 585 -26.21 -9.53 -43.02
CA PHE A 585 -26.41 -8.08 -43.19
C PHE A 585 -25.20 -7.36 -43.83
N ILE A 586 -25.49 -6.24 -44.50
CA ILE A 586 -24.51 -5.31 -45.08
C ILE A 586 -25.03 -3.88 -44.89
N LEU A 587 -24.31 -3.03 -44.15
CA LEU A 587 -24.42 -1.58 -44.27
C LEU A 587 -23.63 -1.13 -45.50
N GLN A 588 -24.30 -0.53 -46.48
CA GLN A 588 -23.71 -0.23 -47.79
C GLN A 588 -24.07 1.15 -48.33
N GLN A 589 -23.19 1.65 -49.19
CA GLN A 589 -23.39 2.78 -50.07
C GLN A 589 -23.48 2.27 -51.52
N HIS A 590 -24.30 2.90 -52.37
CA HIS A 590 -24.38 2.58 -53.81
C HIS A 590 -23.65 3.66 -54.60
N ALA A 591 -22.77 3.27 -55.53
CA ALA A 591 -22.04 4.16 -56.43
C ALA A 591 -22.94 5.25 -57.04
N ASN A 592 -22.50 6.51 -57.01
CA ASN A 592 -23.26 7.69 -57.45
C ASN A 592 -24.56 7.99 -56.65
N GLN A 593 -24.81 7.35 -55.51
CA GLN A 593 -25.83 7.76 -54.54
C GLN A 593 -25.18 8.41 -53.33
N ALA A 594 -25.72 9.54 -52.89
CA ALA A 594 -25.41 10.18 -51.61
C ALA A 594 -26.08 9.45 -50.42
N GLY A 595 -26.38 8.15 -50.55
CA GLY A 595 -27.23 7.38 -49.65
C GLY A 595 -26.54 6.16 -49.05
N VAL A 596 -26.62 6.02 -47.72
CA VAL A 596 -26.26 4.81 -46.97
C VAL A 596 -27.53 4.04 -46.64
N ASN A 597 -27.52 2.72 -46.78
CA ASN A 597 -28.66 1.85 -46.49
C ASN A 597 -28.21 0.52 -45.87
N LEU A 598 -29.07 -0.04 -45.02
CA LEU A 598 -28.93 -1.39 -44.50
C LEU A 598 -29.54 -2.38 -45.48
N ARG A 599 -28.72 -3.28 -46.02
CA ARG A 599 -29.14 -4.42 -46.82
C ARG A 599 -29.17 -5.70 -45.99
N LEU A 600 -30.25 -6.45 -46.09
CA LEU A 600 -30.41 -7.78 -45.53
C LEU A 600 -30.52 -8.80 -46.67
N ASP A 601 -29.72 -9.86 -46.62
CA ASP A 601 -29.85 -11.02 -47.51
C ASP A 601 -30.32 -12.22 -46.67
N THR A 602 -31.51 -12.74 -46.93
CA THR A 602 -32.11 -13.87 -46.20
C THR A 602 -32.19 -15.15 -47.03
N ARG A 603 -31.55 -15.15 -48.22
CA ARG A 603 -31.67 -16.21 -49.22
C ARG A 603 -30.82 -17.46 -48.95
N ALA A 604 -31.24 -18.31 -48.02
CA ALA A 604 -30.65 -19.62 -47.75
C ALA A 604 -31.17 -20.73 -48.69
N ASN A 605 -30.27 -21.53 -49.25
CA ASN A 605 -30.60 -22.70 -50.09
C ASN A 605 -31.64 -22.40 -51.21
N GLY A 606 -31.56 -21.20 -51.79
CA GLY A 606 -32.42 -20.74 -52.88
C GLY A 606 -33.76 -20.12 -52.46
N LYS A 607 -34.22 -20.31 -51.21
CA LYS A 607 -35.42 -19.70 -50.61
C LYS A 607 -35.05 -18.45 -49.81
N GLY A 608 -35.98 -17.51 -49.60
CA GLY A 608 -35.72 -16.21 -48.96
C GLY A 608 -35.34 -15.11 -49.97
N VAL A 609 -35.10 -13.88 -49.49
CA VAL A 609 -34.92 -12.68 -50.33
C VAL A 609 -33.46 -12.24 -50.37
N TYR A 610 -33.05 -11.57 -51.44
CA TYR A 610 -31.67 -11.10 -51.67
C TYR A 610 -31.70 -9.65 -52.16
N ASN A 611 -30.73 -8.83 -51.74
CA ASN A 611 -30.70 -7.37 -51.94
C ASN A 611 -31.90 -6.61 -51.31
N SER A 612 -32.48 -7.05 -50.19
CA SER A 612 -33.52 -6.26 -49.50
C SER A 612 -32.88 -5.05 -48.80
N THR A 613 -33.22 -3.83 -49.19
CA THR A 613 -32.63 -2.59 -48.63
C THR A 613 -33.63 -1.81 -47.77
N TYR A 614 -33.16 -1.28 -46.64
CA TYR A 614 -33.92 -0.53 -45.64
C TYR A 614 -33.13 0.71 -45.19
N GLY A 615 -33.83 1.76 -44.77
CA GLY A 615 -33.27 2.95 -44.12
C GLY A 615 -32.26 3.69 -45.00
N ASN A 616 -32.68 4.16 -46.19
CA ASN A 616 -31.80 4.93 -47.09
C ASN A 616 -31.64 6.38 -46.58
N ALA A 617 -30.54 6.64 -45.87
CA ALA A 617 -30.18 7.92 -45.27
C ALA A 617 -29.25 8.72 -46.20
N ARG A 618 -29.58 9.98 -46.48
CA ARG A 618 -28.74 10.88 -47.29
C ARG A 618 -27.71 11.59 -46.43
N ILE A 619 -26.63 10.89 -46.09
CA ILE A 619 -25.61 11.28 -45.10
C ILE A 619 -24.19 11.30 -45.72
N LEU A 620 -24.08 11.68 -46.99
CA LEU A 620 -22.83 11.69 -47.76
C LEU A 620 -22.65 13.01 -48.52
N ASP A 621 -22.80 14.11 -47.79
CA ASP A 621 -22.57 15.49 -48.25
C ASP A 621 -21.15 15.98 -47.94
N GLY A 622 -20.51 15.40 -46.92
CA GLY A 622 -19.14 15.70 -46.50
C GLY A 622 -18.96 15.75 -44.97
N ASP A 623 -20.03 15.72 -44.17
CA ASP A 623 -19.96 15.83 -42.71
C ASP A 623 -20.07 14.51 -41.93
N TRP A 624 -19.88 14.57 -40.60
CA TRP A 624 -19.97 13.42 -39.70
C TRP A 624 -21.43 13.14 -39.34
N HIS A 625 -21.91 11.97 -39.73
CA HIS A 625 -23.25 11.47 -39.40
C HIS A 625 -23.20 10.16 -38.65
N ASN A 626 -24.17 9.93 -37.77
CA ASN A 626 -24.39 8.60 -37.20
C ASN A 626 -25.35 7.80 -38.08
N TYR A 627 -25.00 6.56 -38.41
CA TYR A 627 -25.97 5.57 -38.87
C TYR A 627 -26.05 4.44 -37.86
N SER A 628 -27.25 4.07 -37.46
CA SER A 628 -27.47 2.93 -36.56
C SER A 628 -28.72 2.13 -36.93
N PHE A 629 -28.74 0.87 -36.50
CA PHE A 629 -29.86 -0.03 -36.76
C PHE A 629 -30.02 -1.08 -35.68
N THR A 630 -31.26 -1.53 -35.48
CA THR A 630 -31.66 -2.61 -34.57
C THR A 630 -32.41 -3.67 -35.36
N ILE A 631 -32.02 -4.93 -35.19
CA ILE A 631 -32.76 -6.10 -35.69
C ILE A 631 -33.38 -6.81 -34.48
N ARG A 632 -34.69 -7.05 -34.53
CA ARG A 632 -35.48 -7.68 -33.47
C ARG A 632 -36.39 -8.75 -34.07
N GLY A 633 -35.81 -9.92 -34.32
CA GLY A 633 -36.42 -10.98 -35.13
C GLY A 633 -36.69 -10.49 -36.55
N ASP A 634 -37.88 -10.81 -37.07
CA ASP A 634 -38.38 -10.43 -38.40
C ASP A 634 -38.77 -8.93 -38.51
N SER A 635 -38.09 -8.04 -37.76
CA SER A 635 -38.32 -6.61 -37.75
C SER A 635 -37.01 -5.84 -37.65
N VAL A 636 -36.88 -4.79 -38.45
CA VAL A 636 -35.69 -3.95 -38.54
C VAL A 636 -36.06 -2.48 -38.34
N PHE A 637 -35.27 -1.79 -37.53
CA PHE A 637 -35.37 -0.37 -37.21
C PHE A 637 -34.08 0.29 -37.66
N THR A 638 -34.16 1.41 -38.34
CA THR A 638 -32.99 2.16 -38.82
C THR A 638 -33.07 3.61 -38.38
N TYR A 639 -31.92 4.20 -38.10
CA TYR A 639 -31.78 5.55 -37.60
C TYR A 639 -30.63 6.25 -38.34
N ALA A 640 -30.79 7.54 -38.61
CA ALA A 640 -29.73 8.44 -39.02
C ALA A 640 -29.76 9.66 -38.09
N ASP A 641 -28.62 10.01 -37.52
CA ASP A 641 -28.48 11.11 -36.55
C ASP A 641 -29.51 11.04 -35.39
N GLY A 642 -29.66 9.84 -34.82
CA GLY A 642 -30.66 9.50 -33.80
C GLY A 642 -32.11 9.45 -34.31
N VAL A 643 -32.44 10.14 -35.40
CA VAL A 643 -33.77 10.17 -35.99
C VAL A 643 -34.09 8.80 -36.63
N LYS A 644 -35.18 8.18 -36.19
CA LYS A 644 -35.68 6.91 -36.74
C LYS A 644 -36.24 7.11 -38.14
N ILE A 645 -35.55 6.57 -39.16
CA ILE A 645 -35.89 6.77 -40.58
C ILE A 645 -36.81 5.69 -41.15
N GLU A 646 -36.71 4.44 -40.69
CA GLU A 646 -37.60 3.35 -41.14
C GLU A 646 -37.84 2.31 -40.04
N VAL A 647 -39.04 1.71 -40.05
CA VAL A 647 -39.36 0.46 -39.35
C VAL A 647 -40.02 -0.49 -40.35
N ALA A 648 -39.38 -1.63 -40.62
CA ALA A 648 -39.82 -2.59 -41.62
C ALA A 648 -39.85 -4.01 -41.07
N LYS A 649 -40.59 -4.89 -41.77
CA LYS A 649 -40.61 -6.34 -41.52
C LYS A 649 -39.93 -7.08 -42.66
N PHE A 650 -39.26 -8.18 -42.33
CA PHE A 650 -38.55 -9.03 -43.27
C PHE A 650 -38.59 -10.48 -42.79
N ASP A 651 -38.66 -11.46 -43.70
CA ASP A 651 -38.51 -12.88 -43.35
C ASP A 651 -37.00 -13.17 -43.20
N SER A 652 -36.55 -13.34 -41.96
CA SER A 652 -35.14 -13.62 -41.63
C SER A 652 -34.66 -14.97 -42.17
N GLY A 653 -35.54 -15.94 -42.41
CA GLY A 653 -35.18 -17.24 -42.96
C GLY A 653 -34.22 -18.07 -42.09
N LEU A 654 -33.57 -19.07 -42.71
CA LEU A 654 -32.64 -19.97 -42.01
C LEU A 654 -31.20 -19.46 -42.08
N GLY A 655 -30.54 -19.33 -40.93
CA GLY A 655 -29.10 -19.07 -40.84
C GLY A 655 -28.65 -17.62 -40.99
N PHE A 656 -29.57 -16.66 -41.15
CA PHE A 656 -29.28 -15.23 -41.28
C PHE A 656 -28.41 -14.68 -40.13
N SER A 657 -28.71 -15.08 -38.91
CA SER A 657 -27.98 -14.71 -37.70
C SER A 657 -26.82 -15.64 -37.35
N ALA A 658 -26.48 -16.61 -38.21
CA ALA A 658 -25.32 -17.49 -38.02
C ALA A 658 -24.02 -16.89 -38.56
N CYS A 659 -24.03 -15.62 -39.01
CA CYS A 659 -22.82 -14.90 -39.37
C CYS A 659 -22.01 -14.55 -38.11
N LYS A 660 -20.69 -14.58 -38.24
CA LYS A 660 -19.74 -14.22 -37.17
C LYS A 660 -18.61 -13.41 -37.79
N ASN A 661 -17.88 -12.72 -36.93
CA ASN A 661 -16.73 -11.86 -37.24
C ASN A 661 -17.07 -10.84 -38.35
N PRO A 662 -17.81 -9.76 -38.03
CA PRO A 662 -18.10 -8.68 -38.98
C PRO A 662 -16.84 -8.13 -39.68
N ALA A 663 -17.02 -7.66 -40.91
CA ALA A 663 -15.99 -7.04 -41.73
C ALA A 663 -16.30 -5.56 -41.96
N ILE A 664 -15.34 -4.69 -41.66
CA ILE A 664 -15.39 -3.23 -41.82
C ILE A 664 -14.68 -2.86 -43.13
N GLY A 665 -15.30 -2.02 -43.96
CA GLY A 665 -14.75 -1.60 -45.26
C GLY A 665 -14.76 -2.66 -46.38
N TYR A 666 -15.54 -3.74 -46.24
CA TYR A 666 -15.43 -4.92 -47.11
C TYR A 666 -15.64 -4.66 -48.62
N GLU A 667 -14.84 -5.36 -49.43
CA GLU A 667 -14.91 -5.40 -50.91
C GLU A 667 -14.37 -4.18 -51.69
N ARG A 668 -13.39 -3.47 -51.11
CA ARG A 668 -12.80 -2.15 -51.46
C ARG A 668 -13.49 -1.03 -50.70
N ASN A 669 -12.67 -0.23 -50.02
CA ASN A 669 -13.13 0.55 -48.88
C ASN A 669 -13.88 1.81 -49.30
N PHE A 670 -14.64 2.33 -48.33
CA PHE A 670 -15.27 3.63 -48.34
C PHE A 670 -14.22 4.74 -48.45
N VAL A 671 -14.49 5.77 -49.24
CA VAL A 671 -13.59 6.92 -49.39
C VAL A 671 -13.96 7.98 -48.37
N GLY A 672 -13.39 7.89 -47.17
CA GLY A 672 -13.71 8.78 -46.06
C GLY A 672 -13.39 8.18 -44.70
N GLY A 673 -13.93 8.80 -43.66
CA GLY A 673 -13.79 8.44 -42.26
C GLY A 673 -14.91 7.50 -41.78
N MET A 674 -14.53 6.50 -40.99
CA MET A 674 -15.43 5.73 -40.12
C MET A 674 -14.93 5.82 -38.68
N ASP A 675 -15.82 6.00 -37.72
CA ASP A 675 -15.46 6.21 -36.31
C ASP A 675 -16.48 5.52 -35.38
N GLU A 676 -16.05 5.20 -34.16
CA GLU A 676 -16.87 4.63 -33.08
C GLU A 676 -17.91 3.57 -33.51
N ILE A 677 -17.43 2.35 -33.77
CA ILE A 677 -18.29 1.21 -34.09
C ILE A 677 -18.69 0.50 -32.79
N PHE A 678 -19.98 0.55 -32.47
CA PHE A 678 -20.57 -0.11 -31.31
C PHE A 678 -21.50 -1.25 -31.72
N PHE A 679 -21.44 -2.37 -31.00
CA PHE A 679 -22.39 -3.48 -31.11
C PHE A 679 -23.15 -3.71 -29.80
N PHE A 680 -24.47 -3.56 -29.84
CA PHE A 680 -25.36 -3.80 -28.70
C PHE A 680 -26.23 -5.04 -28.92
N ASP A 681 -26.88 -5.49 -27.86
CA ASP A 681 -27.54 -6.79 -27.87
C ASP A 681 -28.87 -6.86 -28.64
N GLY A 682 -29.43 -5.71 -29.03
CA GLY A 682 -30.70 -5.58 -29.74
C GLY A 682 -31.93 -5.39 -28.86
N THR A 683 -31.79 -5.25 -27.54
CA THR A 683 -32.87 -4.91 -26.59
C THR A 683 -33.19 -3.41 -26.56
N GLN A 684 -32.25 -2.57 -26.99
CA GLN A 684 -32.30 -1.10 -26.97
C GLN A 684 -33.62 -0.56 -27.57
N SER A 685 -34.18 0.49 -26.97
CA SER A 685 -35.39 1.14 -27.48
C SER A 685 -35.07 2.21 -28.54
N VAL A 686 -36.12 2.78 -29.14
CA VAL A 686 -35.99 3.98 -30.00
C VAL A 686 -35.40 5.17 -29.23
N ASN A 687 -35.81 5.39 -27.98
CA ASN A 687 -35.31 6.51 -27.17
C ASN A 687 -33.91 6.24 -26.65
N TRP A 688 -33.57 4.99 -26.32
CA TRP A 688 -32.21 4.58 -25.95
C TRP A 688 -31.23 4.90 -27.10
N MET A 689 -31.57 4.51 -28.34
CA MET A 689 -30.75 4.83 -29.52
C MET A 689 -30.66 6.34 -29.78
N ARG A 690 -31.74 7.10 -29.56
CA ARG A 690 -31.72 8.57 -29.63
C ARG A 690 -30.81 9.18 -28.55
N LEU A 691 -30.86 8.69 -27.32
CA LEU A 691 -30.07 9.20 -26.20
C LEU A 691 -28.57 8.89 -26.38
N PHE A 692 -28.25 7.67 -26.78
CA PHE A 692 -26.88 7.28 -27.11
C PHE A 692 -26.30 8.19 -28.21
N TYR A 693 -27.06 8.52 -29.26
CA TYR A 693 -26.64 9.51 -30.25
C TYR A 693 -26.51 10.93 -29.65
N ALA A 694 -27.48 11.39 -28.85
CA ALA A 694 -27.49 12.74 -28.30
C ALA A 694 -26.26 13.02 -27.40
N LEU A 695 -25.90 12.08 -26.53
CA LEU A 695 -24.72 12.18 -25.66
C LEU A 695 -23.41 12.27 -26.47
N GLN A 696 -23.32 11.52 -27.57
CA GLN A 696 -22.21 11.56 -28.52
C GLN A 696 -22.15 12.89 -29.28
N LYS A 697 -23.27 13.33 -29.87
CA LYS A 697 -23.36 14.55 -30.69
C LYS A 697 -22.92 15.80 -29.92
N ARG A 698 -23.24 15.88 -28.61
CA ARG A 698 -22.81 16.97 -27.72
C ARG A 698 -21.28 17.22 -27.74
N ILE A 699 -20.48 16.18 -27.93
CA ILE A 699 -19.00 16.27 -27.96
C ILE A 699 -18.48 16.85 -29.30
N LEU A 700 -19.33 16.83 -30.34
CA LEU A 700 -19.06 17.34 -31.70
C LEU A 700 -19.49 18.81 -31.86
N ASP A 701 -20.65 19.18 -31.30
CA ASP A 701 -21.32 20.49 -31.40
C ASP A 701 -20.59 21.60 -30.59
N LYS A 702 -19.25 21.65 -30.68
CA LYS A 702 -18.31 22.23 -29.72
C LYS A 702 -18.20 23.78 -29.72
N ASN A 703 -19.35 24.46 -29.81
CA ASN A 703 -19.51 25.92 -29.86
C ASN A 703 -20.61 26.46 -28.91
N GLN A 704 -21.09 25.68 -27.93
CA GLN A 704 -22.23 26.06 -27.05
C GLN A 704 -21.93 26.11 -25.54
N ASP A 705 -20.73 25.76 -25.08
CA ASP A 705 -20.22 26.03 -23.72
C ASP A 705 -18.98 26.95 -23.83
#